data_AF-A0A2C5YGW0-F1
#
_entry.id   AF-A0A2C5YGW0-F1
#
_cell.length_a   1.000
_cell.length_b   1.000
_cell.length_c   1.000
_cell.angle_alpha   90.00
_cell.angle_beta   90.00
_cell.angle_gamma   90.00
#
_symmetry.space_group_name_H-M   'P 1'
#
loop_
_entity.id
_entity.type
_entity.pdbx_description
1 polymer ?
#
loop_
_entity_poly.entity_id
_entity_poly.type
_entity_poly.pdbx_seq_one_letter_code
_entity_poly.pdbx_strand_id
1 'polypeptide(L)'
;MRLFSLLAGLALTAAEKPWDPIPSFDSVAITKHFLAREAMMNLEKSQRQDHEFRTRLSPTALKADAIVRQIRSNELQHFWRHTNSSNDTLAGSMFPLARPFITKTKLWTIVRRMPKGALLHSHLSAMLPYGVLLEAMFHTPGMAVSASQSLSSEEARRNASIAFSHVNTTFASGTPITADEYVAGTPVFVRAAASSFPGGKEGFIKYAMSKLVISPEQATRHDLGVDEIWRRFESLFGTAGTLLTYEPIVRTFYRQLFSRLVDDGVSWVEIRAGGSEGKLVHAGEQDADPDLDAWWELMQDEIEMFRASEKGARFWGARVIWSDHRGKDRASLIKSMKIALERKQKFPLLFSGYDVVSQEDLGRSLSDMTPELIWFQQQATSLNLSIPFFFHAGETLGSGNSTDSNLLDALLLGTRRIGHGFSLYKHPTLIQRAVAEAVMVEVCPVSNEVLRLATDILHHPLPALVAHGVPTSISNDDPAMLGQDAAGLSYDFYQVIQAFDNVGLAGLGALAHNSLRWSHLEDQPDADWKRDIDLAERGSGIKAQRLREWNSQWEKYCHWHPYPCIALCAFLDFTVSKTACYEEIKQRVIAGGKLLDLGCCFGQDIRRLVADGVPASNLYGCDLNPHFIQLGFQLFRDQDSLTSTFFQADILDPTSPLNQLEGKLDIINTRNLFHLFPLNQQLDIAKRAVSLFAPTGDVLLVGHHSGNEVSKQVQLHASSSLVFMHSDESWRQLWDQVGEATGTAWEVSISHEPMLPGMVSLYGPSVFTMFFVVRRLASP
;
A
#
# COMPACT_ATOMS: atom_id res chain seq x y z
N MET A 1 13.51 -99.91 44.79
CA MET A 1 12.68 -100.37 43.65
C MET A 1 11.91 -99.16 43.13
N ARG A 2 12.13 -98.76 41.86
CA ARG A 2 11.21 -98.11 40.87
C ARG A 2 10.19 -97.08 41.41
N LEU A 3 9.96 -95.89 40.87
CA LEU A 3 10.10 -95.35 39.51
C LEU A 3 9.86 -93.81 39.57
N PHE A 4 10.35 -93.09 38.56
CA PHE A 4 10.13 -91.68 38.23
C PHE A 4 8.66 -91.20 38.17
N SER A 5 8.48 -89.86 38.19
CA SER A 5 7.29 -89.00 37.90
C SER A 5 6.58 -88.44 39.16
N LEU A 6 6.38 -87.13 39.41
CA LEU A 6 6.23 -85.93 38.58
C LEU A 6 6.98 -84.72 39.21
N LEU A 7 7.70 -83.97 38.39
CA LEU A 7 8.18 -82.61 38.65
C LEU A 7 7.95 -81.81 37.36
N ALA A 8 6.91 -80.98 37.33
CA ALA A 8 6.64 -79.90 36.38
C ALA A 8 5.32 -79.26 36.84
N GLY A 9 5.11 -77.97 37.00
CA GLY A 9 5.85 -76.77 36.63
C GLY A 9 4.80 -75.66 36.73
N LEU A 10 4.95 -74.75 37.69
CA LEU A 10 4.11 -73.55 37.83
C LEU A 10 5.05 -72.35 37.83
N ALA A 11 5.65 -72.10 36.66
CA ALA A 11 6.23 -70.81 36.36
C ALA A 11 5.13 -69.95 35.74
N LEU A 12 4.66 -68.95 36.49
CA LEU A 12 3.85 -67.85 35.97
C LEU A 12 4.70 -67.07 34.96
N THR A 13 4.56 -67.36 33.67
CA THR A 13 4.99 -66.44 32.62
C THR A 13 3.86 -65.43 32.40
N ALA A 14 4.06 -64.20 32.86
CA ALA A 14 3.25 -63.07 32.39
C ALA A 14 3.50 -62.94 30.88
N ALA A 15 2.55 -63.38 30.07
CA ALA A 15 2.61 -63.19 28.63
C ALA A 15 2.40 -61.70 28.34
N GLU A 16 3.42 -61.02 27.81
CA GLU A 16 3.28 -59.67 27.27
C GLU A 16 2.19 -59.70 26.19
N LYS A 17 1.11 -58.95 26.42
CA LYS A 17 0.03 -58.81 25.44
C LYS A 17 0.58 -57.99 24.27
N PRO A 18 0.60 -58.51 23.03
CA PRO A 18 1.10 -57.75 21.89
C PRO A 18 0.23 -56.50 21.69
N TRP A 19 0.87 -55.37 21.42
CA TRP A 19 0.20 -54.12 21.09
C TRP A 19 -0.52 -54.24 19.75
N ASP A 20 -1.68 -53.61 19.63
CA ASP A 20 -2.42 -53.55 18.37
C ASP A 20 -1.61 -52.84 17.28
N PRO A 21 -1.76 -53.22 16.00
CA PRO A 21 -1.09 -52.56 14.89
C PRO A 21 -1.55 -51.11 14.75
N ILE A 22 -0.65 -50.24 14.28
CA ILE A 22 -0.95 -48.83 14.01
C ILE A 22 -2.10 -48.75 12.98
N PRO A 23 -3.17 -47.98 13.25
CA PRO A 23 -4.28 -47.82 12.31
C PRO A 23 -3.79 -47.26 10.96
N SER A 24 -4.28 -47.83 9.85
CA SER A 24 -4.03 -47.28 8.52
C SER A 24 -4.76 -45.95 8.31
N PHE A 25 -4.29 -45.14 7.36
CA PHE A 25 -4.92 -43.87 7.00
C PHE A 25 -6.39 -44.02 6.57
N ASP A 26 -6.76 -45.17 6.02
CA ASP A 26 -8.13 -45.50 5.58
C ASP A 26 -9.01 -46.09 6.70
N SER A 27 -8.47 -46.22 7.92
CA SER A 27 -9.24 -46.77 9.04
C SER A 27 -10.34 -45.81 9.49
N VAL A 28 -11.46 -46.36 9.95
CA VAL A 28 -12.61 -45.58 10.46
C VAL A 28 -12.20 -44.59 11.56
N ALA A 29 -11.26 -45.00 12.43
CA ALA A 29 -10.75 -44.16 13.51
C ALA A 29 -10.01 -42.92 12.97
N ILE A 30 -9.15 -43.09 11.96
CA ILE A 30 -8.40 -41.99 11.33
C ILE A 30 -9.33 -41.09 10.50
N THR A 31 -10.28 -41.64 9.74
CA THR A 31 -11.31 -40.86 9.04
C THR A 31 -12.12 -40.00 10.01
N LYS A 32 -12.58 -40.57 11.13
CA LYS A 32 -13.31 -39.84 12.17
C LYS A 32 -12.48 -38.70 12.75
N HIS A 33 -11.18 -38.93 12.99
CA HIS A 33 -10.27 -37.88 13.45
C HIS A 33 -10.15 -36.74 12.44
N PHE A 34 -9.97 -37.04 11.14
CA PHE A 34 -9.85 -36.00 10.12
C PHE A 34 -11.15 -35.19 9.93
N LEU A 35 -12.31 -35.84 10.00
CA LEU A 35 -13.61 -35.13 9.99
C LEU A 35 -13.76 -34.20 11.20
N ALA A 36 -13.41 -34.67 12.41
CA ALA A 36 -13.43 -33.83 13.60
C ALA A 36 -12.44 -32.66 13.50
N ARG A 37 -11.24 -32.91 12.97
CA ARG A 37 -10.22 -31.88 12.70
C ARG A 37 -10.73 -30.82 11.73
N GLU A 38 -11.34 -31.23 10.62
CA GLU A 38 -11.91 -30.32 9.63
C GLU A 38 -13.05 -29.48 10.23
N ALA A 39 -13.93 -30.10 11.01
CA ALA A 39 -15.01 -29.39 11.72
C ALA A 39 -14.46 -28.32 12.67
N MET A 40 -13.42 -28.63 13.46
CA MET A 40 -12.78 -27.65 14.34
C MET A 40 -12.13 -26.51 13.56
N MET A 41 -11.39 -26.81 12.49
CA MET A 41 -10.78 -25.78 11.64
C MET A 41 -11.82 -24.87 10.99
N ASN A 42 -12.95 -25.42 10.55
CA ASN A 42 -14.03 -24.63 9.96
C ASN A 42 -14.74 -23.75 11.00
N LEU A 43 -14.91 -24.25 12.22
CA LEU A 43 -15.45 -23.46 13.33
C LEU A 43 -14.54 -22.25 13.62
N GLU A 44 -13.23 -22.46 13.81
CA GLU A 44 -12.28 -21.36 14.04
C GLU A 44 -12.31 -20.35 12.89
N LYS A 45 -12.32 -20.82 11.63
CA LYS A 45 -12.39 -19.92 10.46
C LYS A 45 -13.69 -19.11 10.40
N SER A 46 -14.79 -19.64 10.91
CA SER A 46 -16.09 -18.96 10.91
C SER A 46 -16.20 -17.86 11.97
N GLN A 47 -15.40 -17.93 13.03
CA GLN A 47 -15.41 -16.97 14.14
C GLN A 47 -14.55 -15.73 13.87
N ARG A 48 -13.69 -15.77 12.86
CA ARG A 48 -12.76 -14.67 12.55
C ARG A 48 -13.48 -13.43 12.03
N GLN A 49 -12.92 -12.25 12.30
CA GLN A 49 -13.48 -10.99 11.78
C GLN A 49 -13.47 -10.93 10.24
N ASP A 50 -12.53 -11.63 9.60
CA ASP A 50 -12.31 -11.59 8.16
C ASP A 50 -13.10 -12.68 7.42
N HIS A 51 -13.92 -13.46 8.14
CA HIS A 51 -14.70 -14.56 7.57
C HIS A 51 -15.63 -14.09 6.46
N GLU A 52 -16.48 -13.10 6.73
CA GLU A 52 -17.45 -12.55 5.76
C GLU A 52 -16.75 -11.97 4.52
N PHE A 53 -15.59 -11.34 4.70
CA PHE A 53 -14.82 -10.80 3.59
C PHE A 53 -14.24 -11.91 2.71
N ARG A 54 -13.66 -12.95 3.33
CA ARG A 54 -13.05 -14.09 2.63
C ARG A 54 -14.05 -14.90 1.81
N THR A 55 -15.26 -15.11 2.34
CA THR A 55 -16.29 -15.90 1.65
C THR A 55 -16.86 -15.19 0.42
N ARG A 56 -16.71 -13.86 0.34
CA ARG A 56 -17.21 -13.03 -0.77
C ARG A 56 -16.13 -12.63 -1.78
N LEU A 57 -14.90 -13.14 -1.66
CA LEU A 57 -13.85 -12.86 -2.63
C LEU A 57 -14.23 -13.33 -4.03
N SER A 58 -13.96 -12.49 -5.04
CA SER A 58 -14.05 -12.87 -6.44
C SER A 58 -13.02 -13.95 -6.78
N PRO A 59 -13.21 -14.71 -7.87
CA PRO A 59 -12.17 -15.60 -8.40
C PRO A 59 -10.84 -14.88 -8.66
N THR A 60 -10.89 -13.61 -9.10
CA THR A 60 -9.71 -12.75 -9.29
C THR A 60 -8.97 -12.53 -7.97
N ALA A 61 -9.69 -12.12 -6.93
CA ALA A 61 -9.11 -11.82 -5.63
C ALA A 61 -8.58 -13.08 -4.92
N LEU A 62 -9.26 -14.23 -5.06
CA LEU A 62 -8.77 -15.53 -4.59
C LEU A 62 -7.43 -15.90 -5.25
N LYS A 63 -7.31 -15.67 -6.56
CA LYS A 63 -6.07 -15.92 -7.30
C LYS A 63 -4.95 -14.96 -6.87
N ALA A 64 -5.26 -13.67 -6.71
CA ALA A 64 -4.31 -12.68 -6.21
C ALA A 64 -3.79 -13.07 -4.81
N ASP A 65 -4.68 -13.45 -3.88
CA ASP A 65 -4.31 -13.91 -2.53
C ASP A 65 -3.39 -15.14 -2.56
N ALA A 66 -3.67 -16.11 -3.43
CA ALA A 66 -2.78 -17.26 -3.63
C ALA A 66 -1.40 -16.87 -4.16
N ILE A 67 -1.33 -15.92 -5.10
CA ILE A 67 -0.06 -15.39 -5.63
C ILE A 67 0.73 -14.71 -4.51
N VAL A 68 0.10 -13.85 -3.69
CA VAL A 68 0.80 -13.18 -2.58
C VAL A 68 1.33 -14.19 -1.57
N ARG A 69 0.54 -15.22 -1.24
CA ARG A 69 0.98 -16.28 -0.33
C ARG A 69 2.24 -16.97 -0.86
N GLN A 70 2.31 -17.24 -2.15
CA GLN A 70 3.48 -17.83 -2.78
C GLN A 70 4.69 -16.88 -2.80
N ILE A 71 4.47 -15.59 -3.08
CA ILE A 71 5.51 -14.56 -3.03
C ILE A 71 6.09 -14.45 -1.61
N ARG A 72 5.23 -14.36 -0.60
CA ARG A 72 5.64 -14.36 0.80
C ARG A 72 6.47 -15.59 1.16
N SER A 73 5.99 -16.78 0.81
CA SER A 73 6.72 -18.03 1.06
C SER A 73 8.09 -18.05 0.38
N ASN A 74 8.18 -17.57 -0.86
CA ASN A 74 9.43 -17.44 -1.59
C ASN A 74 10.40 -16.46 -0.91
N GLU A 75 9.93 -15.28 -0.48
CA GLU A 75 10.75 -14.31 0.25
C GLU A 75 11.24 -14.85 1.59
N LEU A 76 10.39 -15.53 2.36
CA LEU A 76 10.79 -16.19 3.60
C LEU A 76 11.95 -17.17 3.38
N GLN A 77 11.91 -17.93 2.28
CA GLN A 77 12.92 -18.95 1.98
C GLN A 77 14.21 -18.41 1.36
N HIS A 78 14.14 -17.37 0.53
CA HIS A 78 15.25 -16.95 -0.33
C HIS A 78 15.78 -15.54 -0.02
N PHE A 79 14.98 -14.69 0.63
CA PHE A 79 15.36 -13.31 0.95
C PHE A 79 15.68 -13.15 2.44
N TRP A 80 14.85 -13.72 3.32
CA TRP A 80 15.03 -13.58 4.78
C TRP A 80 15.87 -14.70 5.39
N ARG A 81 15.74 -15.94 4.91
CA ARG A 81 16.58 -17.05 5.38
C ARG A 81 17.90 -17.10 4.59
N HIS A 82 19.03 -16.98 5.26
CA HIS A 82 20.36 -17.16 4.66
C HIS A 82 21.06 -18.35 5.33
N THR A 83 20.81 -19.55 4.84
CA THR A 83 21.26 -20.82 5.44
C THR A 83 22.78 -20.99 5.61
N ASN A 84 23.62 -20.05 5.15
CA ASN A 84 25.09 -20.14 5.13
C ASN A 84 25.83 -18.85 5.53
N SER A 85 25.20 -17.88 6.21
CA SER A 85 25.90 -16.68 6.70
C SER A 85 25.62 -16.44 8.18
N SER A 86 26.58 -15.87 8.91
CA SER A 86 26.42 -15.46 10.31
C SER A 86 25.52 -14.21 10.49
N ASN A 87 24.89 -13.73 9.41
CA ASN A 87 24.04 -12.54 9.36
C ASN A 87 22.62 -12.95 8.92
N ASP A 88 21.98 -13.86 9.64
CA ASP A 88 20.58 -14.18 9.42
C ASP A 88 19.71 -12.94 9.70
N THR A 89 18.98 -12.46 8.68
CA THR A 89 17.96 -11.42 8.82
C THR A 89 16.62 -12.09 9.13
N LEU A 90 16.21 -12.09 10.41
CA LEU A 90 14.99 -12.76 10.80
C LEU A 90 13.76 -12.08 10.17
N ALA A 91 13.02 -12.84 9.36
CA ALA A 91 11.68 -12.48 8.96
C ALA A 91 10.79 -12.21 10.20
N GLY A 92 10.20 -11.02 10.27
CA GLY A 92 9.38 -10.61 11.41
C GLY A 92 10.21 -10.02 12.54
N SER A 93 11.47 -9.63 12.30
CA SER A 93 12.26 -8.83 13.23
C SER A 93 11.61 -7.48 13.51
N MET A 94 11.94 -6.89 14.66
CA MET A 94 11.49 -5.56 15.07
C MET A 94 11.62 -4.51 13.95
N PHE A 95 10.59 -3.67 13.78
CA PHE A 95 10.49 -2.71 12.69
C PHE A 95 11.77 -1.92 12.37
N PRO A 96 12.46 -1.26 13.33
CA PRO A 96 13.65 -0.46 13.02
C PRO A 96 14.79 -1.28 12.39
N LEU A 97 14.90 -2.56 12.74
CA LEU A 97 15.89 -3.49 12.19
C LEU A 97 15.46 -4.03 10.82
N ALA A 98 14.15 -4.26 10.63
CA ALA A 98 13.59 -4.74 9.38
C ALA A 98 13.56 -3.67 8.28
N ARG A 99 13.31 -2.40 8.64
CA ARG A 99 13.02 -1.28 7.72
C ARG A 99 13.98 -1.17 6.53
N PRO A 100 15.32 -1.26 6.67
CA PRO A 100 16.26 -1.17 5.55
C PRO A 100 16.09 -2.26 4.47
N PHE A 101 15.40 -3.34 4.80
CA PHE A 101 15.17 -4.50 3.92
C PHE A 101 13.77 -4.51 3.33
N ILE A 102 12.76 -3.99 4.05
CA ILE A 102 11.34 -4.00 3.65
C ILE A 102 11.16 -3.53 2.20
N THR A 103 11.74 -2.37 1.86
CA THR A 103 11.54 -1.72 0.56
C THR A 103 12.13 -2.50 -0.63
N LYS A 104 12.98 -3.49 -0.37
CA LYS A 104 13.61 -4.36 -1.37
C LYS A 104 12.78 -5.60 -1.70
N THR A 105 11.67 -5.82 -0.99
CA THR A 105 10.83 -7.01 -1.16
C THR A 105 9.75 -6.80 -2.24
N LYS A 106 9.30 -7.90 -2.85
CA LYS A 106 8.13 -7.91 -3.75
C LYS A 106 6.85 -7.67 -2.96
N LEU A 107 6.75 -8.22 -1.74
CA LEU A 107 5.64 -7.94 -0.82
C LEU A 107 5.46 -6.44 -0.58
N TRP A 108 6.53 -5.68 -0.39
CA TRP A 108 6.44 -4.22 -0.28
C TRP A 108 5.83 -3.57 -1.51
N THR A 109 6.22 -4.01 -2.70
CA THR A 109 5.67 -3.47 -3.97
C THR A 109 4.16 -3.73 -4.09
N ILE A 110 3.71 -4.88 -3.61
CA ILE A 110 2.28 -5.25 -3.54
C ILE A 110 1.56 -4.35 -2.53
N VAL A 111 2.04 -4.31 -1.29
CA VAL A 111 1.43 -3.53 -0.19
C VAL A 111 1.37 -2.04 -0.54
N ARG A 112 2.45 -1.45 -1.09
CA ARG A 112 2.48 -0.04 -1.48
C ARG A 112 1.35 0.34 -2.43
N ARG A 113 0.98 -0.54 -3.36
CA ARG A 113 -0.07 -0.31 -4.36
C ARG A 113 -1.48 -0.62 -3.88
N MET A 114 -1.62 -1.28 -2.73
CA MET A 114 -2.92 -1.70 -2.21
C MET A 114 -3.80 -0.49 -1.85
N PRO A 115 -5.10 -0.49 -2.18
CA PRO A 115 -6.06 0.48 -1.64
C PRO A 115 -6.31 0.15 -0.16
N LYS A 116 -5.76 0.96 0.75
CA LYS A 116 -5.76 0.71 2.21
C LYS A 116 -7.01 1.24 2.92
N GLY A 117 -7.86 1.98 2.21
CA GLY A 117 -9.13 2.48 2.76
C GLY A 117 -8.91 3.76 3.56
N ALA A 118 -9.20 3.72 4.86
CA ALA A 118 -9.07 4.84 5.77
C ALA A 118 -7.91 4.67 6.75
N LEU A 119 -7.27 5.79 7.10
CA LEU A 119 -6.39 5.90 8.25
C LEU A 119 -7.18 6.43 9.44
N LEU A 120 -7.47 5.56 10.40
CA LEU A 120 -8.38 5.88 11.50
C LEU A 120 -7.70 6.26 12.80
N HIS A 121 -6.37 6.12 12.92
CA HIS A 121 -5.61 6.48 14.12
C HIS A 121 -4.25 7.04 13.74
N SER A 122 -4.09 8.34 13.98
CA SER A 122 -2.90 9.10 13.61
C SER A 122 -2.86 10.42 14.38
N HIS A 123 -1.67 10.94 14.66
CA HIS A 123 -1.48 12.17 15.41
C HIS A 123 -0.84 13.25 14.53
N LEU A 124 -1.51 14.40 14.40
CA LEU A 124 -1.25 15.40 13.36
C LEU A 124 0.24 15.76 13.21
N SER A 125 0.91 16.14 14.29
CA SER A 125 2.28 16.66 14.27
C SER A 125 3.35 15.61 13.93
N ALA A 126 2.99 14.33 13.82
CA ALA A 126 3.89 13.23 13.53
C ALA A 126 3.52 12.45 12.24
N MET A 127 2.61 12.96 11.42
CA MET A 127 2.19 12.25 10.21
C MET A 127 3.12 12.42 9.00
N LEU A 128 3.83 13.54 8.92
CA LEU A 128 4.67 13.88 7.76
C LEU A 128 6.15 13.75 8.11
N PRO A 129 6.98 13.10 7.26
CA PRO A 129 8.43 13.06 7.41
C PRO A 129 9.04 14.43 7.73
N TYR A 130 9.71 14.54 8.88
CA TYR A 130 10.25 15.82 9.35
C TYR A 130 11.30 16.41 8.43
N GLY A 131 12.04 15.59 7.67
CA GLY A 131 12.98 16.07 6.66
C GLY A 131 12.32 16.98 5.61
N VAL A 132 11.05 16.72 5.27
CA VAL A 132 10.27 17.55 4.34
C VAL A 132 10.00 18.93 4.93
N LEU A 133 9.64 18.99 6.21
CA LEU A 133 9.38 20.25 6.91
C LEU A 133 10.66 21.04 7.14
N LEU A 134 11.74 20.40 7.59
CA LEU A 134 13.03 21.03 7.76
C LEU A 134 13.51 21.63 6.43
N GLU A 135 13.37 20.90 5.31
CA GLU A 135 13.75 21.41 4.00
C GLU A 135 12.88 22.59 3.55
N ALA A 136 11.56 22.55 3.80
CA ALA A 136 10.68 23.68 3.56
C ALA A 136 11.12 24.91 4.37
N MET A 137 11.51 24.74 5.63
CA MET A 137 12.00 25.82 6.48
C MET A 137 13.30 26.44 5.96
N PHE A 138 14.21 25.64 5.40
CA PHE A 138 15.42 26.18 4.76
C PHE A 138 15.10 27.06 3.56
N HIS A 139 13.98 26.83 2.87
CA HIS A 139 13.57 27.59 1.71
C HIS A 139 12.67 28.79 2.03
N THR A 140 12.06 28.81 3.22
CA THR A 140 11.20 29.89 3.68
C THR A 140 12.03 30.99 4.37
N PRO A 141 12.09 32.23 3.82
CA PRO A 141 12.73 33.35 4.50
C PRO A 141 12.12 33.59 5.87
N GLY A 142 12.92 34.09 6.83
CA GLY A 142 12.43 34.40 8.17
C GLY A 142 12.35 33.20 9.12
N MET A 143 12.57 31.97 8.66
CA MET A 143 12.60 30.83 9.59
C MET A 143 13.83 30.87 10.50
N ALA A 144 13.57 30.76 11.81
CA ALA A 144 14.56 30.74 12.86
C ALA A 144 14.46 29.48 13.73
N VAL A 145 15.56 29.17 14.41
CA VAL A 145 15.66 28.15 15.44
C VAL A 145 16.25 28.77 16.69
N SER A 146 15.74 28.39 17.85
CA SER A 146 16.34 28.68 19.16
C SER A 146 16.64 27.38 19.90
N ALA A 147 17.60 27.43 20.83
CA ALA A 147 17.95 26.31 21.69
C ALA A 147 17.83 26.71 23.17
N SER A 148 17.54 25.74 24.04
CA SER A 148 17.47 25.96 25.49
C SER A 148 18.82 26.28 26.13
N GLN A 149 19.92 26.08 25.41
CA GLN A 149 21.30 26.34 25.81
C GLN A 149 22.21 26.35 24.57
N SER A 150 23.49 26.71 24.74
CA SER A 150 24.50 26.64 23.67
C SER A 150 24.66 25.21 23.13
N LEU A 151 24.96 25.09 21.83
CA LEU A 151 25.22 23.82 21.13
C LEU A 151 26.71 23.57 20.86
N SER A 152 27.60 24.15 21.67
CA SER A 152 29.06 24.13 21.46
C SER A 152 29.68 22.73 21.55
N SER A 153 29.21 21.87 22.46
CA SER A 153 29.69 20.50 22.64
C SER A 153 28.65 19.43 22.28
N GLU A 154 29.09 18.18 22.11
CA GLU A 154 28.17 17.05 21.88
C GLU A 154 27.23 16.79 23.07
N GLU A 155 27.74 16.95 24.29
CA GLU A 155 26.93 16.83 25.51
C GLU A 155 25.87 17.93 25.59
N ALA A 156 26.25 19.17 25.28
CA ALA A 156 25.34 20.30 25.24
C ALA A 156 24.24 20.09 24.18
N ARG A 157 24.59 19.58 23.00
CA ARG A 157 23.63 19.18 21.95
C ARG A 157 22.69 18.08 22.44
N ARG A 158 23.21 17.06 23.14
CA ARG A 158 22.38 15.97 23.66
C ARG A 158 21.31 16.48 24.64
N ASN A 159 21.67 17.43 25.50
CA ASN A 159 20.79 17.94 26.55
C ASN A 159 19.87 19.08 26.08
N ALA A 160 20.24 19.84 25.05
CA ALA A 160 19.44 20.96 24.57
C ALA A 160 18.11 20.52 23.93
N SER A 161 17.05 21.31 24.13
CA SER A 161 15.87 21.29 23.26
C SER A 161 16.00 22.38 22.21
N ILE A 162 15.32 22.21 21.08
CA ILE A 162 15.23 23.23 20.03
C ILE A 162 13.77 23.54 19.71
N ALA A 163 13.53 24.79 19.29
CA ALA A 163 12.23 25.25 18.84
C ALA A 163 12.38 26.04 17.54
N PHE A 164 11.45 25.84 16.61
CA PHE A 164 11.37 26.58 15.36
C PHE A 164 10.35 27.71 15.48
N SER A 165 10.61 28.81 14.79
CA SER A 165 9.71 29.96 14.72
C SER A 165 9.94 30.75 13.44
N HIS A 166 9.07 31.72 13.17
CA HIS A 166 9.23 32.66 12.07
C HIS A 166 9.45 34.08 12.61
N VAL A 167 10.34 34.84 11.96
CA VAL A 167 10.63 36.24 12.27
C VAL A 167 10.67 37.08 10.99
N ASN A 168 9.96 38.21 10.97
CA ASN A 168 9.94 39.10 9.80
C ASN A 168 11.13 40.06 9.72
N THR A 169 11.74 40.40 10.85
CA THR A 169 12.82 41.39 10.88
C THR A 169 14.15 40.72 10.57
N THR A 170 14.98 41.38 9.75
CA THR A 170 16.42 41.10 9.73
C THR A 170 17.00 41.53 11.07
N PHE A 171 17.00 40.64 12.06
CA PHE A 171 17.81 40.87 13.25
C PHE A 171 19.28 40.69 12.88
N ALA A 172 20.16 41.49 13.49
CA ALA A 172 21.60 41.42 13.26
C ALA A 172 22.08 39.98 13.45
N SER A 173 23.06 39.54 12.66
CA SER A 173 23.70 38.23 12.81
C SER A 173 24.11 38.01 14.26
N GLY A 174 23.28 37.30 15.02
CA GLY A 174 23.52 37.02 16.43
C GLY A 174 24.69 36.06 16.61
N THR A 175 25.12 35.91 17.86
CA THR A 175 26.05 34.86 18.27
C THR A 175 25.61 33.50 17.70
N PRO A 176 26.51 32.75 17.03
CA PRO A 176 26.17 31.43 16.49
C PRO A 176 25.56 30.53 17.57
N ILE A 177 24.58 29.70 17.19
CA ILE A 177 23.91 28.78 18.11
C ILE A 177 24.89 27.76 18.75
N THR A 178 26.07 27.59 18.14
CA THR A 178 27.16 26.72 18.56
C THR A 178 28.26 27.42 19.35
N ALA A 179 28.16 28.73 19.58
CA ALA A 179 29.14 29.47 20.38
C ALA A 179 28.80 29.41 21.87
N ASP A 180 29.81 29.42 22.74
CA ASP A 180 29.61 29.32 24.20
C ASP A 180 28.85 30.53 24.76
N GLU A 181 28.95 31.68 24.10
CA GLU A 181 28.26 32.92 24.46
C GLU A 181 26.79 32.97 23.97
N TYR A 182 26.28 31.90 23.36
CA TYR A 182 24.88 31.85 22.92
C TYR A 182 23.94 31.97 24.12
N VAL A 183 23.06 32.97 24.07
CA VAL A 183 22.02 33.19 25.08
C VAL A 183 20.82 32.31 24.76
N ALA A 184 20.46 31.43 25.70
CA ALA A 184 19.32 30.52 25.58
C ALA A 184 18.04 31.22 25.11
N GLY A 185 17.31 30.58 24.18
CA GLY A 185 16.05 31.09 23.62
C GLY A 185 16.22 32.16 22.54
N THR A 186 17.44 32.67 22.29
CA THR A 186 17.68 33.67 21.24
C THR A 186 17.46 33.04 19.85
N PRO A 187 16.59 33.60 18.99
CA PRO A 187 16.38 33.08 17.66
C PRO A 187 17.62 33.28 16.78
N VAL A 188 17.95 32.26 15.99
CA VAL A 188 19.00 32.30 14.96
C VAL A 188 18.39 31.80 13.66
N PHE A 189 18.58 32.52 12.54
CA PHE A 189 18.05 32.06 11.25
C PHE A 189 18.51 30.63 10.96
N VAL A 190 17.60 29.76 10.51
CA VAL A 190 17.87 28.33 10.28
C VAL A 190 19.07 28.13 9.34
N ARG A 191 19.20 28.97 8.31
CA ARG A 191 20.35 28.95 7.39
C ARG A 191 21.68 29.32 8.08
N ALA A 192 21.66 30.29 8.98
CA ALA A 192 22.86 30.71 9.73
C ALA A 192 23.24 29.68 10.80
N ALA A 193 22.25 29.14 11.52
CA ALA A 193 22.44 28.04 12.46
C ALA A 193 23.07 26.82 11.76
N ALA A 194 22.54 26.42 10.60
CA ALA A 194 23.08 25.32 9.81
C ALA A 194 24.49 25.59 9.28
N SER A 195 24.78 26.81 8.81
CA SER A 195 26.11 27.15 8.28
C SER A 195 27.20 27.15 9.35
N SER A 196 26.84 27.49 10.59
CA SER A 196 27.75 27.50 11.74
C SER A 196 27.77 26.17 12.52
N PHE A 197 26.97 25.19 12.13
CA PHE A 197 26.90 23.90 12.78
C PHE A 197 28.03 22.97 12.30
N PRO A 198 28.63 22.14 13.17
CA PRO A 198 29.58 21.13 12.72
C PRO A 198 28.99 20.16 11.71
N GLY A 199 29.63 20.01 10.56
CA GLY A 199 29.09 19.26 9.42
C GLY A 199 28.08 20.05 8.57
N GLY A 200 27.95 21.37 8.78
CA GLY A 200 27.11 22.25 7.99
C GLY A 200 25.62 21.90 8.05
N LYS A 201 24.92 22.09 6.94
CA LYS A 201 23.48 21.79 6.80
C LYS A 201 23.14 20.34 7.14
N GLU A 202 23.93 19.39 6.63
CA GLU A 202 23.70 17.96 6.88
C GLU A 202 23.86 17.61 8.36
N GLY A 203 24.90 18.14 9.00
CA GLY A 203 25.13 17.99 10.44
C GLY A 203 23.98 18.56 11.27
N PHE A 204 23.48 19.75 10.92
CA PHE A 204 22.35 20.37 11.60
C PHE A 204 21.05 19.58 11.39
N ILE A 205 20.75 19.11 10.18
CA ILE A 205 19.57 18.28 9.91
C ILE A 205 19.63 16.99 10.72
N LYS A 206 20.78 16.30 10.76
CA LYS A 206 20.96 15.10 11.59
C LYS A 206 20.71 15.38 13.07
N TYR A 207 21.20 16.52 13.57
CA TYR A 207 20.94 16.95 14.93
C TYR A 207 19.46 17.25 15.18
N ALA A 208 18.80 18.02 14.31
CA ALA A 208 17.38 18.31 14.42
C ALA A 208 16.52 17.03 14.40
N MET A 209 16.84 16.08 13.51
CA MET A 209 16.18 14.77 13.45
C MET A 209 16.36 13.98 14.75
N SER A 210 17.52 14.10 15.43
CA SER A 210 17.72 13.51 16.77
C SER A 210 16.84 14.11 17.86
N LYS A 211 16.14 15.23 17.60
CA LYS A 211 15.16 15.84 18.50
C LYS A 211 13.72 15.59 18.06
N LEU A 212 13.52 14.87 16.97
CA LEU A 212 12.23 14.63 16.33
C LEU A 212 11.89 13.14 16.16
N VAL A 213 12.88 12.25 16.19
CA VAL A 213 12.70 10.82 15.86
C VAL A 213 13.33 9.93 16.93
N ILE A 214 12.68 8.80 17.22
CA ILE A 214 13.24 7.70 18.00
C ILE A 214 14.25 6.94 17.14
N SER A 215 15.48 6.82 17.63
CA SER A 215 16.51 6.06 16.91
C SER A 215 16.29 4.54 17.05
N PRO A 216 16.74 3.72 16.08
CA PRO A 216 16.71 2.27 16.19
C PRO A 216 17.38 1.74 17.46
N GLU A 217 18.49 2.37 17.89
CA GLU A 217 19.22 2.01 19.10
C GLU A 217 18.41 2.28 20.37
N GLN A 218 17.55 3.31 20.36
CA GLN A 218 16.62 3.56 21.47
C GLN A 218 15.47 2.55 21.45
N ALA A 219 14.82 2.33 20.30
CA ALA A 219 13.68 1.44 20.19
C ALA A 219 13.99 0.01 20.68
N THR A 220 15.16 -0.51 20.30
CA THR A 220 15.56 -1.92 20.54
C THR A 220 15.96 -2.24 21.99
N ARG A 221 16.07 -1.26 22.89
CA ARG A 221 16.45 -1.45 24.30
C ARG A 221 15.29 -1.84 25.20
N HIS A 222 14.65 -2.97 24.90
CA HIS A 222 13.51 -3.49 25.68
C HIS A 222 13.82 -3.68 27.18
N ASP A 223 15.09 -3.88 27.54
CA ASP A 223 15.56 -3.98 28.93
C ASP A 223 15.31 -2.71 29.76
N LEU A 224 15.13 -1.55 29.11
CA LEU A 224 14.85 -0.27 29.79
C LEU A 224 13.35 -0.04 30.05
N GLY A 225 12.46 -0.92 29.54
CA GLY A 225 11.02 -0.86 29.78
C GLY A 225 10.27 0.23 29.01
N VAL A 226 8.94 0.25 29.20
CA VAL A 226 8.00 1.13 28.48
C VAL A 226 8.14 2.60 28.92
N ASP A 227 8.28 2.87 30.22
CA ASP A 227 8.37 4.24 30.74
C ASP A 227 9.56 5.04 30.20
N GLU A 228 10.70 4.39 29.97
CA GLU A 228 11.88 5.09 29.45
C GLU A 228 11.67 5.52 28.01
N ILE A 229 11.13 4.64 27.15
CA ILE A 229 10.87 4.99 25.76
C ILE A 229 9.74 6.01 25.63
N TRP A 230 8.73 5.97 26.50
CA TRP A 230 7.67 6.98 26.53
C TRP A 230 8.18 8.35 26.93
N ARG A 231 9.02 8.46 27.97
CA ARG A 231 9.67 9.75 28.30
C ARG A 231 10.43 10.32 27.11
N ARG A 232 11.12 9.45 26.35
CA ARG A 232 11.79 9.85 25.12
C ARG A 232 10.77 10.30 24.07
N PHE A 233 9.74 9.51 23.80
CA PHE A 233 8.71 9.79 22.81
C PHE A 233 7.98 11.11 23.06
N GLU A 234 7.49 11.33 24.29
CA GLU A 234 6.80 12.55 24.69
C GLU A 234 7.70 13.79 24.53
N SER A 235 9.00 13.67 24.82
CA SER A 235 9.95 14.78 24.65
C SER A 235 10.06 15.28 23.20
N LEU A 236 9.74 14.44 22.20
CA LEU A 236 9.82 14.80 20.78
C LEU A 236 8.70 15.76 20.37
N PHE A 237 7.52 15.64 20.97
CA PHE A 237 6.35 16.47 20.65
C PHE A 237 6.59 17.95 20.92
N GLY A 238 7.42 18.28 21.91
CA GLY A 238 7.81 19.66 22.20
C GLY A 238 8.46 20.35 20.99
N THR A 239 9.46 19.71 20.38
CA THR A 239 10.10 20.26 19.17
C THR A 239 9.21 20.10 17.94
N ALA A 240 8.56 18.95 17.76
CA ALA A 240 7.71 18.70 16.58
C ALA A 240 6.55 19.68 16.46
N GLY A 241 5.90 20.04 17.58
CA GLY A 241 4.83 21.02 17.59
C GLY A 241 5.26 22.40 17.08
N THR A 242 6.52 22.79 17.33
CA THR A 242 7.06 24.08 16.85
C THR A 242 7.31 24.13 15.34
N LEU A 243 7.31 22.98 14.66
CA LEU A 243 7.42 22.95 13.20
C LEU A 243 6.15 23.46 12.51
N LEU A 244 5.02 23.40 13.23
CA LEU A 244 3.69 23.70 12.75
C LEU A 244 3.16 24.94 13.48
N THR A 245 3.81 26.09 13.27
CA THR A 245 3.40 27.37 13.88
C THR A 245 3.39 28.54 12.90
N TYR A 246 3.79 28.33 11.64
CA TYR A 246 3.81 29.38 10.61
C TYR A 246 3.02 28.93 9.38
N GLU A 247 2.02 29.72 8.99
CA GLU A 247 1.01 29.33 7.99
C GLU A 247 1.61 28.76 6.68
N PRO A 248 2.62 29.38 6.03
CA PRO A 248 3.24 28.80 4.83
C PRO A 248 3.81 27.38 5.02
N ILE A 249 4.37 27.09 6.19
CA ILE A 249 4.89 25.75 6.51
C ILE A 249 3.73 24.79 6.75
N VAL A 250 2.68 25.24 7.43
CA VAL A 250 1.47 24.44 7.68
C VAL A 250 0.73 24.09 6.39
N ARG A 251 0.57 25.04 5.46
CA ARG A 251 0.03 24.76 4.12
C ARG A 251 0.89 23.73 3.37
N THR A 252 2.22 23.87 3.45
CA THR A 252 3.15 22.90 2.88
C THR A 252 2.97 21.52 3.50
N PHE A 253 2.80 21.45 4.82
CA PHE A 253 2.52 20.21 5.55
C PHE A 253 1.27 19.53 5.03
N TYR A 254 0.13 20.21 4.96
CA TYR A 254 -1.14 19.62 4.51
C TYR A 254 -1.08 19.12 3.06
N ARG A 255 -0.54 19.95 2.15
CA ARG A 255 -0.40 19.59 0.73
C ARG A 255 0.44 18.33 0.55
N GLN A 256 1.56 18.24 1.28
CA GLN A 256 2.44 17.06 1.22
C GLN A 256 1.80 15.85 1.89
N LEU A 257 1.12 16.04 3.03
CA LEU A 257 0.45 14.97 3.76
C LEU A 257 -0.63 14.30 2.90
N PHE A 258 -1.62 15.07 2.42
CA PHE A 258 -2.74 14.50 1.66
C PHE A 258 -2.27 13.87 0.34
N SER A 259 -1.32 14.51 -0.34
CA SER A 259 -0.67 13.99 -1.54
C SER A 259 -0.05 12.61 -1.31
N ARG A 260 0.70 12.43 -0.21
CA ARG A 260 1.37 11.16 0.12
C ARG A 260 0.43 10.10 0.66
N LEU A 261 -0.62 10.48 1.40
CA LEU A 261 -1.67 9.54 1.83
C LEU A 261 -2.36 8.91 0.61
N VAL A 262 -2.70 9.71 -0.41
CA VAL A 262 -3.28 9.20 -1.66
C VAL A 262 -2.29 8.32 -2.42
N ASP A 263 -1.00 8.68 -2.47
CA ASP A 263 0.04 7.85 -3.09
C ASP A 263 0.16 6.49 -2.40
N ASP A 264 -0.09 6.45 -1.08
CA ASP A 264 -0.10 5.23 -0.29
C ASP A 264 -1.46 4.51 -0.26
N GLY A 265 -2.42 4.91 -1.09
CA GLY A 265 -3.72 4.25 -1.23
C GLY A 265 -4.69 4.51 -0.08
N VAL A 266 -4.52 5.61 0.66
CA VAL A 266 -5.45 6.08 1.70
C VAL A 266 -6.39 7.13 1.10
N SER A 267 -7.69 6.91 1.25
CA SER A 267 -8.73 7.79 0.71
C SER A 267 -9.44 8.61 1.78
N TRP A 268 -9.33 8.26 3.05
CA TRP A 268 -9.95 8.99 4.17
C TRP A 268 -9.03 8.97 5.39
N VAL A 269 -9.04 10.03 6.19
CA VAL A 269 -8.23 10.09 7.41
C VAL A 269 -8.96 10.75 8.59
N GLU A 270 -8.83 10.16 9.76
CA GLU A 270 -9.26 10.74 11.03
C GLU A 270 -8.04 11.00 11.91
N ILE A 271 -7.81 12.28 12.22
CA ILE A 271 -6.57 12.77 12.82
C ILE A 271 -6.84 13.17 14.26
N ARG A 272 -6.09 12.61 15.21
CA ARG A 272 -6.00 13.15 16.58
C ARG A 272 -5.18 14.42 16.52
N ALA A 273 -5.80 15.52 16.94
CA ALA A 273 -5.11 16.78 17.12
C ALA A 273 -5.52 17.39 18.45
N GLY A 274 -4.55 18.03 19.10
CA GLY A 274 -4.79 18.76 20.34
C GLY A 274 -5.71 19.95 20.10
N GLY A 275 -6.44 20.33 21.14
CA GLY A 275 -6.99 21.68 21.21
C GLY A 275 -5.89 22.71 21.07
N SER A 276 -6.04 23.62 20.12
CA SER A 276 -5.06 24.64 19.76
C SER A 276 -4.63 25.49 20.97
N GLU A 277 -3.48 25.16 21.56
CA GLU A 277 -2.57 26.17 22.14
C GLU A 277 -1.53 26.63 21.09
N GLY A 278 -1.62 26.07 19.88
CA GLY A 278 -0.72 26.36 18.76
C GLY A 278 -0.88 27.79 18.26
N LYS A 279 0.10 28.61 18.59
CA LYS A 279 0.33 29.93 17.99
C LYS A 279 0.53 29.77 16.48
N LEU A 280 -0.49 30.06 15.66
CA LEU A 280 -0.33 30.16 14.22
C LEU A 280 0.08 31.59 13.88
N VAL A 281 1.20 31.76 13.20
CA VAL A 281 1.61 33.06 12.67
C VAL A 281 1.25 33.08 11.18
N HIS A 282 0.48 34.08 10.75
CA HIS A 282 0.12 34.25 9.35
C HIS A 282 1.30 34.68 8.49
N ALA A 283 1.20 34.42 7.18
CA ALA A 283 2.21 34.82 6.22
C ALA A 283 2.45 36.34 6.27
N GLY A 284 3.69 36.74 6.59
CA GLY A 284 4.05 38.16 6.72
C GLY A 284 3.66 38.80 8.05
N GLU A 285 3.18 38.05 9.04
CA GLU A 285 2.94 38.53 10.41
C GLU A 285 4.04 38.08 11.38
N GLN A 286 4.03 38.66 12.59
CA GLN A 286 4.99 38.34 13.66
C GLN A 286 4.33 37.71 14.89
N ASP A 287 3.14 38.19 15.23
CA ASP A 287 2.40 37.71 16.37
C ASP A 287 1.58 36.48 15.99
N ALA A 288 1.34 35.65 16.99
CA ALA A 288 0.42 34.54 16.85
C ALA A 288 -1.00 35.08 16.68
N ASP A 289 -1.75 34.48 15.76
CA ASP A 289 -3.16 34.75 15.61
C ASP A 289 -3.86 34.51 16.96
N PRO A 290 -4.53 35.55 17.52
CA PRO A 290 -5.35 35.37 18.70
C PRO A 290 -6.57 34.47 18.43
N ASP A 291 -6.98 34.30 17.17
CA ASP A 291 -8.05 33.40 16.77
C ASP A 291 -7.56 31.95 16.67
N LEU A 292 -8.07 31.15 17.58
CA LEU A 292 -7.84 29.70 17.63
C LEU A 292 -8.52 28.94 16.47
N ASP A 293 -9.40 29.60 15.71
CA ASP A 293 -10.08 29.03 14.55
C ASP A 293 -9.22 29.00 13.28
N ALA A 294 -8.18 29.83 13.19
CA ALA A 294 -7.36 29.94 11.99
C ALA A 294 -6.76 28.59 11.53
N TRP A 295 -6.41 27.72 12.48
CA TRP A 295 -5.95 26.36 12.19
C TRP A 295 -6.99 25.48 11.51
N TRP A 296 -8.26 25.62 11.91
CA TRP A 296 -9.38 24.84 11.40
C TRP A 296 -9.79 25.31 10.01
N GLU A 297 -9.84 26.62 9.82
CA GLU A 297 -10.11 27.26 8.53
C GLU A 297 -9.03 26.86 7.51
N LEU A 298 -7.76 26.94 7.91
CA LEU A 298 -6.63 26.53 7.08
C LEU A 298 -6.69 25.05 6.66
N MET A 299 -7.08 24.15 7.58
CA MET A 299 -7.21 22.74 7.26
C MET A 299 -8.39 22.48 6.30
N GLN A 300 -9.54 23.14 6.51
CA GLN A 300 -10.67 23.04 5.58
C GLN A 300 -10.30 23.49 4.18
N ASP A 301 -9.67 24.66 4.06
CA ASP A 301 -9.20 25.20 2.79
C ASP A 301 -8.31 24.20 2.04
N GLU A 302 -7.28 23.66 2.72
CA GLU A 302 -6.33 22.75 2.07
C GLU A 302 -6.97 21.38 1.73
N ILE A 303 -7.96 20.91 2.52
CA ILE A 303 -8.74 19.71 2.16
C ILE A 303 -9.55 19.97 0.89
N GLU A 304 -10.29 21.08 0.82
CA GLU A 304 -11.14 21.43 -0.33
C GLU A 304 -10.30 21.64 -1.59
N MET A 305 -9.21 22.42 -1.48
CA MET A 305 -8.27 22.65 -2.58
C MET A 305 -7.65 21.34 -3.07
N PHE A 306 -7.24 20.45 -2.16
CA PHE A 306 -6.65 19.18 -2.57
C PHE A 306 -7.68 18.28 -3.26
N ARG A 307 -8.89 18.15 -2.72
CA ARG A 307 -9.98 17.37 -3.32
C ARG A 307 -10.38 17.86 -4.72
N ALA A 308 -10.26 19.15 -4.99
CA ALA A 308 -10.51 19.74 -6.30
C ALA A 308 -9.39 19.47 -7.33
N SER A 309 -8.20 19.05 -6.89
CA SER A 309 -7.08 18.71 -7.79
C SER A 309 -7.26 17.32 -8.44
N GLU A 310 -6.65 17.11 -9.60
CA GLU A 310 -6.64 15.80 -10.28
C GLU A 310 -6.13 14.68 -9.36
N LYS A 311 -5.05 14.96 -8.61
CA LYS A 311 -4.46 13.99 -7.68
C LYS A 311 -5.41 13.68 -6.52
N GLY A 312 -6.08 14.69 -5.97
CA GLY A 312 -6.99 14.55 -4.84
C GLY A 312 -8.39 14.05 -5.20
N ALA A 313 -8.69 13.77 -6.47
CA ALA A 313 -9.96 13.18 -6.89
C ALA A 313 -10.29 11.85 -6.17
N ARG A 314 -9.27 11.14 -5.68
CA ARG A 314 -9.40 9.89 -4.89
C ARG A 314 -9.33 10.10 -3.37
N PHE A 315 -9.20 11.35 -2.92
CA PHE A 315 -9.22 11.73 -1.51
C PHE A 315 -10.63 12.17 -1.12
N TRP A 316 -11.25 11.43 -0.20
CA TRP A 316 -12.61 11.70 0.25
C TRP A 316 -12.67 12.78 1.32
N GLY A 317 -11.58 13.00 2.05
CA GLY A 317 -11.46 14.07 3.04
C GLY A 317 -10.73 13.63 4.31
N ALA A 318 -10.78 14.52 5.29
CA ALA A 318 -10.25 14.29 6.62
C ALA A 318 -11.22 14.83 7.68
N ARG A 319 -11.16 14.27 8.88
CA ARG A 319 -11.79 14.85 10.08
C ARG A 319 -10.84 14.82 11.27
N VAL A 320 -11.09 15.69 12.25
CA VAL A 320 -10.27 15.88 13.45
C VAL A 320 -10.99 15.30 14.65
N ILE A 321 -10.34 14.35 15.32
CA ILE A 321 -10.71 13.89 16.66
C ILE A 321 -9.99 14.81 17.64
N TRP A 322 -10.75 15.58 18.41
CA TRP A 322 -10.17 16.42 19.45
C TRP A 322 -9.55 15.54 20.52
N SER A 323 -8.28 15.78 20.81
CA SER A 323 -7.52 14.97 21.77
C SER A 323 -6.94 15.83 22.89
N ASP A 324 -7.16 15.41 24.13
CA ASP A 324 -6.56 16.03 25.31
C ASP A 324 -5.50 15.12 25.94
N HIS A 325 -4.43 15.71 26.47
CA HIS A 325 -3.45 14.97 27.26
C HIS A 325 -4.10 14.47 28.56
N ARG A 326 -4.01 13.16 28.83
CA ARG A 326 -4.50 12.54 30.07
C ARG A 326 -3.78 13.00 31.34
N GLY A 327 -2.68 13.75 31.21
CA GLY A 327 -2.00 14.40 32.33
C GLY A 327 -2.63 15.72 32.78
N LYS A 328 -3.61 16.28 32.04
CA LYS A 328 -4.27 17.54 32.41
C LYS A 328 -5.05 17.42 33.71
N ASP A 329 -4.96 18.46 34.55
CA ASP A 329 -5.87 18.60 35.69
C ASP A 329 -7.32 18.83 35.22
N ARG A 330 -8.28 18.66 36.14
CA ARG A 330 -9.71 18.81 35.87
C ARG A 330 -10.08 20.16 35.26
N ALA A 331 -9.54 21.26 35.76
CA ALA A 331 -9.90 22.60 35.29
C ALA A 331 -9.38 22.84 33.87
N SER A 332 -8.14 22.44 33.60
CA SER A 332 -7.53 22.50 32.27
C SER A 332 -8.26 21.61 31.26
N LEU A 333 -8.67 20.40 31.67
CA LEU A 333 -9.44 19.48 30.84
C LEU A 333 -10.82 20.05 30.49
N ILE A 334 -11.59 20.52 31.48
CA ILE A 334 -12.90 21.13 31.26
C ILE A 334 -12.79 22.39 30.38
N LYS A 335 -11.74 23.21 30.56
CA LYS A 335 -11.49 24.37 29.69
C LYS A 335 -11.31 23.92 28.24
N SER A 336 -10.50 22.90 28.00
CA SER A 336 -10.27 22.34 26.66
C SER A 336 -11.55 21.77 26.05
N MET A 337 -12.32 21.00 26.81
CA MET A 337 -13.61 20.45 26.40
C MET A 337 -14.64 21.52 26.00
N LYS A 338 -14.67 22.67 26.68
CA LYS A 338 -15.52 23.80 26.26
C LYS A 338 -15.15 24.31 24.87
N ILE A 339 -13.85 24.48 24.61
CA ILE A 339 -13.35 24.88 23.29
C ILE A 339 -13.72 23.80 22.26
N ALA A 340 -13.59 22.51 22.60
CA ALA A 340 -13.99 21.42 21.72
C ALA A 340 -15.47 21.51 21.29
N LEU A 341 -16.38 21.81 22.24
CA LEU A 341 -17.80 22.03 21.94
C LEU A 341 -18.01 23.22 20.99
N GLU A 342 -17.33 24.33 21.24
CA GLU A 342 -17.37 25.53 20.38
C GLU A 342 -16.86 25.21 18.96
N ARG A 343 -15.76 24.45 18.83
CA ARG A 343 -15.24 24.03 17.52
C ARG A 343 -16.14 23.04 16.82
N LYS A 344 -16.81 22.14 17.54
CA LYS A 344 -17.83 21.27 16.93
C LYS A 344 -18.99 22.09 16.36
N GLN A 345 -19.42 23.15 17.04
CA GLN A 345 -20.46 24.05 16.53
C GLN A 345 -20.02 24.84 15.30
N LYS A 346 -18.78 25.36 15.28
CA LYS A 346 -18.26 26.16 14.15
C LYS A 346 -17.85 25.30 12.94
N PHE A 347 -17.26 24.12 13.18
CA PHE A 347 -16.71 23.24 12.14
C PHE A 347 -17.29 21.82 12.20
N PRO A 348 -18.62 21.65 12.08
CA PRO A 348 -19.28 20.36 12.31
C PRO A 348 -18.80 19.25 11.35
N LEU A 349 -18.46 19.61 10.11
CA LEU A 349 -17.96 18.68 9.10
C LEU A 349 -16.51 18.24 9.38
N LEU A 350 -15.64 19.14 9.84
CA LEU A 350 -14.24 18.80 10.13
C LEU A 350 -14.11 18.10 11.49
N PHE A 351 -14.86 18.49 12.50
CA PHE A 351 -14.79 17.89 13.83
C PHE A 351 -15.47 16.50 13.83
N SER A 352 -14.72 15.46 14.20
CA SER A 352 -15.18 14.07 14.25
C SER A 352 -15.70 13.65 15.63
N GLY A 353 -14.87 13.77 16.67
CA GLY A 353 -15.13 13.18 17.99
C GLY A 353 -14.10 13.59 19.03
N TYR A 354 -14.04 12.87 20.15
CA TYR A 354 -13.17 13.18 21.28
C TYR A 354 -12.34 11.96 21.76
N ASP A 355 -11.12 12.22 22.23
CA ASP A 355 -10.15 11.23 22.70
C ASP A 355 -9.26 11.82 23.83
N VAL A 356 -8.60 10.95 24.59
CA VAL A 356 -7.55 11.31 25.56
C VAL A 356 -6.28 10.52 25.28
N VAL A 357 -5.15 11.22 25.17
CA VAL A 357 -3.88 10.71 24.61
C VAL A 357 -2.72 10.87 25.60
N SER A 358 -1.50 10.44 25.24
CA SER A 358 -0.25 10.33 26.06
C SER A 358 -0.12 9.00 26.81
N GLN A 359 1.03 8.78 27.48
CA GLN A 359 1.34 7.49 28.10
C GLN A 359 0.21 6.99 29.02
N GLU A 360 -0.36 5.84 28.68
CA GLU A 360 -1.52 5.31 29.39
C GLU A 360 -1.20 4.93 30.83
N ASP A 361 -0.07 4.25 31.03
CA ASP A 361 0.37 3.64 32.30
C ASP A 361 0.59 4.64 33.45
N LEU A 362 1.06 5.85 33.14
CA LEU A 362 1.41 6.87 34.15
C LEU A 362 0.41 8.04 34.21
N GLY A 363 -0.50 8.14 33.24
CA GLY A 363 -1.50 9.20 33.19
C GLY A 363 -2.79 8.86 33.94
N ARG A 364 -3.75 9.80 33.93
CA ARG A 364 -5.07 9.59 34.54
C ARG A 364 -5.84 8.50 33.79
N SER A 365 -6.53 7.62 34.52
CA SER A 365 -7.42 6.61 33.92
C SER A 365 -8.74 7.25 33.45
N LEU A 366 -9.46 6.55 32.55
CA LEU A 366 -10.80 6.94 32.14
C LEU A 366 -11.78 6.94 33.33
N SER A 367 -11.63 5.99 34.26
CA SER A 367 -12.37 5.98 35.53
C SER A 367 -12.15 7.25 36.36
N ASP A 368 -10.91 7.74 36.46
CA ASP A 368 -10.62 9.00 37.17
C ASP A 368 -11.22 10.23 36.44
N MET A 369 -11.18 10.23 35.11
CA MET A 369 -11.74 11.30 34.27
C MET A 369 -13.25 11.18 34.02
N THR A 370 -13.91 10.17 34.58
CA THR A 370 -15.34 9.88 34.32
C THR A 370 -16.26 11.07 34.61
N PRO A 371 -16.10 11.85 35.70
CA PRO A 371 -16.94 13.03 35.93
C PRO A 371 -16.87 14.05 34.79
N GLU A 372 -15.66 14.33 34.28
CA GLU A 372 -15.41 15.26 33.18
C GLU A 372 -15.96 14.72 31.84
N LEU A 373 -15.78 13.42 31.58
CA LEU A 373 -16.24 12.76 30.35
C LEU A 373 -17.78 12.69 30.28
N ILE A 374 -18.44 12.35 31.39
CA ILE A 374 -19.91 12.35 31.47
C ILE A 374 -20.44 13.78 31.33
N TRP A 375 -19.82 14.75 31.99
CA TRP A 375 -20.18 16.16 31.82
C TRP A 375 -20.08 16.57 30.35
N PHE A 376 -19.01 16.21 29.65
CA PHE A 376 -18.83 16.53 28.24
C PHE A 376 -19.92 15.91 27.34
N GLN A 377 -20.28 14.64 27.54
CA GLN A 377 -21.38 13.99 26.82
C GLN A 377 -22.73 14.67 27.07
N GLN A 378 -23.00 15.06 28.31
CA GLN A 378 -24.22 15.78 28.69
C GLN A 378 -24.26 17.16 28.02
N GLN A 379 -23.15 17.89 28.00
CA GLN A 379 -23.06 19.18 27.33
C GLN A 379 -23.24 19.04 25.82
N ALA A 380 -22.57 18.09 25.17
CA ALA A 380 -22.74 17.81 23.74
C ALA A 380 -24.22 17.50 23.41
N THR A 381 -24.87 16.68 24.23
CA THR A 381 -26.30 16.35 24.08
C THR A 381 -27.18 17.59 24.26
N SER A 382 -26.93 18.42 25.29
CA SER A 382 -27.68 19.65 25.54
C SER A 382 -27.56 20.67 24.40
N LEU A 383 -26.44 20.65 23.69
CA LEU A 383 -26.17 21.48 22.51
C LEU A 383 -26.59 20.81 21.19
N ASN A 384 -27.20 19.61 21.23
CA ASN A 384 -27.57 18.82 20.06
C ASN A 384 -26.38 18.53 19.11
N LEU A 385 -25.21 18.21 19.69
CA LEU A 385 -23.98 17.88 18.97
C LEU A 385 -23.71 16.37 19.06
N SER A 386 -23.43 15.75 17.91
CA SER A 386 -22.92 14.37 17.87
C SER A 386 -21.40 14.38 18.04
N ILE A 387 -20.93 13.98 19.23
CA ILE A 387 -19.51 13.87 19.56
C ILE A 387 -19.25 12.48 20.15
N PRO A 388 -18.94 11.48 19.31
CA PRO A 388 -18.56 10.16 19.79
C PRO A 388 -17.16 10.15 20.40
N PHE A 389 -16.89 9.14 21.24
CA PHE A 389 -15.57 8.87 21.79
C PHE A 389 -14.79 7.84 20.96
N PHE A 390 -13.48 8.05 20.85
CA PHE A 390 -12.53 7.18 20.16
C PHE A 390 -11.28 6.91 21.02
N PHE A 391 -11.51 6.44 22.26
CA PHE A 391 -10.49 6.44 23.31
C PHE A 391 -9.28 5.57 22.99
N HIS A 392 -8.08 6.09 23.26
CA HIS A 392 -6.95 5.24 23.61
C HIS A 392 -7.27 4.46 24.89
N ALA A 393 -7.23 3.14 24.81
CA ALA A 393 -7.43 2.27 25.95
C ALA A 393 -6.75 0.91 25.76
N GLY A 394 -6.11 0.44 26.83
CA GLY A 394 -5.44 -0.87 26.84
C GLY A 394 -4.12 -0.90 26.08
N GLU A 395 -3.49 0.23 25.80
CA GLU A 395 -2.11 0.34 25.31
C GLU A 395 -1.11 0.10 26.45
N THR A 396 -1.11 -1.13 26.99
CA THR A 396 -0.30 -1.49 28.15
C THR A 396 0.10 -2.97 28.15
N LEU A 397 1.25 -3.27 28.75
CA LEU A 397 1.65 -4.64 29.09
C LEU A 397 0.90 -5.19 30.32
N GLY A 398 0.29 -4.32 31.12
CA GLY A 398 -0.44 -4.66 32.34
C GLY A 398 -1.64 -5.58 32.12
N SER A 399 -2.07 -6.20 33.21
CA SER A 399 -3.34 -6.93 33.30
C SER A 399 -3.83 -6.94 34.74
N GLY A 400 -5.10 -6.59 34.96
CA GLY A 400 -5.71 -6.49 36.28
C GLY A 400 -5.34 -5.22 37.05
N ASN A 401 -4.80 -4.19 36.40
CA ASN A 401 -4.51 -2.89 36.98
C ASN A 401 -5.46 -1.80 36.45
N SER A 402 -5.26 -0.56 36.91
CA SER A 402 -6.09 0.57 36.51
C SER A 402 -5.93 0.95 35.03
N THR A 403 -4.79 0.65 34.40
CA THR A 403 -4.53 1.00 33.01
C THR A 403 -5.32 0.11 32.06
N ASP A 404 -5.22 -1.22 32.16
CA ASP A 404 -6.00 -2.10 31.28
C ASP A 404 -7.50 -2.05 31.58
N SER A 405 -7.88 -1.63 32.79
CA SER A 405 -9.28 -1.32 33.13
C SER A 405 -9.87 -0.16 32.32
N ASN A 406 -9.06 0.69 31.67
CA ASN A 406 -9.58 1.68 30.72
C ASN A 406 -10.35 1.01 29.57
N LEU A 407 -10.07 -0.24 29.20
CA LEU A 407 -10.88 -0.99 28.23
C LEU A 407 -12.34 -1.16 28.69
N LEU A 408 -12.55 -1.39 29.99
CA LEU A 408 -13.88 -1.51 30.58
C LEU A 408 -14.60 -0.15 30.54
N ASP A 409 -13.93 0.90 30.99
CA ASP A 409 -14.49 2.25 31.05
C ASP A 409 -14.79 2.79 29.64
N ALA A 410 -13.93 2.55 28.66
CA ALA A 410 -14.15 2.95 27.27
C ALA A 410 -15.43 2.34 26.68
N LEU A 411 -15.67 1.04 26.92
CA LEU A 411 -16.90 0.36 26.50
C LEU A 411 -18.13 0.88 27.27
N LEU A 412 -18.01 1.11 28.58
CA LEU A 412 -19.12 1.65 29.38
C LEU A 412 -19.49 3.09 29.00
N LEU A 413 -18.52 3.89 28.56
CA LEU A 413 -18.72 5.25 28.05
C LEU A 413 -19.23 5.27 26.60
N GLY A 414 -19.43 4.11 25.98
CA GLY A 414 -20.01 3.99 24.64
C GLY A 414 -19.05 4.41 23.52
N THR A 415 -17.75 4.15 23.67
CA THR A 415 -16.79 4.45 22.61
C THR A 415 -17.12 3.72 21.30
N ARG A 416 -16.92 4.37 20.16
CA ARG A 416 -17.17 3.76 18.84
C ARG A 416 -15.99 2.92 18.36
N ARG A 417 -14.78 3.27 18.79
CA ARG A 417 -13.54 2.57 18.48
C ARG A 417 -12.56 2.70 19.64
N ILE A 418 -11.71 1.69 19.81
CA ILE A 418 -10.65 1.68 20.81
C ILE A 418 -9.30 1.85 20.09
N GLY A 419 -8.55 2.89 20.46
CA GLY A 419 -7.17 3.09 20.06
C GLY A 419 -6.25 2.05 20.72
N HIS A 420 -5.42 1.41 19.90
CA HIS A 420 -4.54 0.28 20.23
C HIS A 420 -5.23 -1.00 20.69
N GLY A 421 -5.97 -0.96 21.82
CA GLY A 421 -6.59 -2.14 22.41
C GLY A 421 -5.60 -3.28 22.67
N PHE A 422 -4.32 -2.96 22.93
CA PHE A 422 -3.21 -3.91 22.93
C PHE A 422 -3.40 -5.03 23.97
N SER A 423 -3.90 -4.71 25.16
CA SER A 423 -4.16 -5.68 26.22
C SER A 423 -5.51 -6.41 26.11
N LEU A 424 -6.37 -6.05 25.14
CA LEU A 424 -7.75 -6.57 25.05
C LEU A 424 -7.82 -8.10 24.92
N TYR A 425 -6.82 -8.73 24.29
CA TYR A 425 -6.76 -10.19 24.16
C TYR A 425 -6.74 -10.94 25.51
N LYS A 426 -6.42 -10.25 26.61
CA LYS A 426 -6.41 -10.78 27.98
C LYS A 426 -7.81 -10.78 28.63
N HIS A 427 -8.81 -10.17 27.99
CA HIS A 427 -10.14 -9.93 28.57
C HIS A 427 -11.25 -10.60 27.75
N PRO A 428 -11.52 -11.91 27.95
CA PRO A 428 -12.47 -12.66 27.12
C PRO A 428 -13.90 -12.08 27.13
N THR A 429 -14.37 -11.57 28.27
CA THR A 429 -15.69 -10.92 28.35
C THR A 429 -15.73 -9.58 27.62
N LEU A 430 -14.65 -8.80 27.65
CA LEU A 430 -14.59 -7.52 26.92
C LEU A 430 -14.47 -7.75 25.41
N ILE A 431 -13.79 -8.80 24.97
CA ILE A 431 -13.79 -9.24 23.56
C ILE A 431 -15.23 -9.50 23.09
N GLN A 432 -15.99 -10.31 23.82
CA GLN A 432 -17.38 -10.62 23.46
C GLN A 432 -18.23 -9.36 23.38
N ARG A 433 -18.03 -8.43 24.32
CA ARG A 433 -18.74 -7.16 24.36
C ARG A 433 -18.38 -6.25 23.19
N ALA A 434 -17.09 -6.09 22.87
CA ALA A 434 -16.63 -5.30 21.74
C ALA A 434 -17.20 -5.81 20.41
N VAL A 435 -17.25 -7.13 20.22
CA VAL A 435 -17.89 -7.75 19.05
C VAL A 435 -19.39 -7.46 19.02
N ALA A 436 -20.09 -7.69 20.14
CA ALA A 436 -21.55 -7.51 20.21
C ALA A 436 -21.99 -6.04 20.04
N GLU A 437 -21.18 -5.10 20.51
CA GLU A 437 -21.45 -3.66 20.42
C GLU A 437 -20.90 -3.02 19.14
N ALA A 438 -20.26 -3.82 18.26
CA ALA A 438 -19.59 -3.37 17.04
C ALA A 438 -18.55 -2.26 17.31
N VAL A 439 -17.70 -2.47 18.31
CA VAL A 439 -16.57 -1.57 18.63
C VAL A 439 -15.31 -2.12 17.98
N MET A 440 -14.73 -1.36 17.06
CA MET A 440 -13.50 -1.74 16.35
C MET A 440 -12.25 -1.32 17.12
N VAL A 441 -11.20 -2.12 17.05
CA VAL A 441 -9.87 -1.78 17.56
C VAL A 441 -8.97 -1.23 16.44
N GLU A 442 -8.39 -0.06 16.67
CA GLU A 442 -7.41 0.58 15.78
C GLU A 442 -6.00 0.08 16.14
N VAL A 443 -5.40 -0.76 15.30
CA VAL A 443 -4.16 -1.46 15.60
C VAL A 443 -2.96 -0.74 14.96
N CYS A 444 -1.96 -0.38 15.77
CA CYS A 444 -0.78 0.39 15.37
C CYS A 444 0.51 -0.43 15.59
N PRO A 445 0.81 -1.43 14.73
CA PRO A 445 1.83 -2.43 15.00
C PRO A 445 3.22 -1.86 15.17
N VAL A 446 3.63 -0.90 14.31
CA VAL A 446 4.98 -0.31 14.41
C VAL A 446 5.12 0.51 15.69
N SER A 447 4.07 1.22 16.11
CA SER A 447 4.04 1.93 17.39
C SER A 447 4.23 0.97 18.56
N ASN A 448 3.47 -0.12 18.58
CA ASN A 448 3.57 -1.12 19.64
C ASN A 448 4.96 -1.81 19.69
N GLU A 449 5.62 -1.99 18.54
CA GLU A 449 7.02 -2.43 18.50
C GLU A 449 7.95 -1.36 19.10
N VAL A 450 7.96 -0.14 18.51
CA VAL A 450 8.91 0.93 18.84
C VAL A 450 8.76 1.42 20.29
N LEU A 451 7.53 1.46 20.81
CA LEU A 451 7.22 1.81 22.21
C LEU A 451 7.31 0.62 23.18
N ARG A 452 7.90 -0.49 22.71
CA ARG A 452 8.31 -1.66 23.51
C ARG A 452 7.16 -2.46 24.14
N LEU A 453 5.96 -2.39 23.57
CA LEU A 453 4.82 -3.23 23.96
C LEU A 453 4.87 -4.62 23.30
N ALA A 454 5.43 -4.70 22.09
CA ALA A 454 5.75 -5.96 21.43
C ALA A 454 7.25 -5.99 21.13
N THR A 455 7.93 -7.11 21.40
CA THR A 455 9.35 -7.28 21.05
C THR A 455 9.57 -7.21 19.54
N ASP A 456 8.61 -7.72 18.79
CA ASP A 456 8.54 -7.67 17.35
C ASP A 456 7.09 -7.93 16.92
N ILE A 457 6.82 -7.83 15.62
CA ILE A 457 5.51 -8.09 15.06
C ILE A 457 4.97 -9.52 15.33
N LEU A 458 5.83 -10.54 15.47
CA LEU A 458 5.37 -11.92 15.71
C LEU A 458 4.73 -12.08 17.10
N HIS A 459 5.05 -11.21 18.04
CA HIS A 459 4.50 -11.18 19.40
C HIS A 459 3.28 -10.25 19.54
N HIS A 460 2.84 -9.60 18.45
CA HIS A 460 1.72 -8.66 18.48
C HIS A 460 0.37 -9.40 18.66
N PRO A 461 -0.59 -8.87 19.47
CA PRO A 461 -1.87 -9.54 19.76
C PRO A 461 -2.91 -9.53 18.62
N LEU A 462 -2.57 -8.99 17.44
CA LEU A 462 -3.52 -8.82 16.34
C LEU A 462 -4.14 -10.16 15.89
N PRO A 463 -3.37 -11.25 15.69
CA PRO A 463 -3.94 -12.53 15.29
C PRO A 463 -4.96 -13.08 16.29
N ALA A 464 -4.77 -12.82 17.59
CA ALA A 464 -5.71 -13.24 18.63
C ALA A 464 -7.03 -12.47 18.52
N LEU A 465 -6.98 -11.15 18.34
CA LEU A 465 -8.18 -10.32 18.15
C LEU A 465 -8.94 -10.72 16.87
N VAL A 466 -8.21 -10.92 15.76
CA VAL A 466 -8.77 -11.41 14.49
C VAL A 466 -9.45 -12.76 14.67
N ALA A 467 -8.82 -13.69 15.39
CA ALA A 467 -9.34 -15.04 15.63
C ALA A 467 -10.65 -15.04 16.45
N HIS A 468 -10.80 -14.10 17.37
CA HIS A 468 -12.00 -13.97 18.21
C HIS A 468 -13.10 -13.09 17.61
N GLY A 469 -12.97 -12.67 16.34
CA GLY A 469 -14.00 -11.90 15.65
C GLY A 469 -14.03 -10.41 15.98
N VAL A 470 -13.08 -9.91 16.77
CA VAL A 470 -12.98 -8.47 17.09
C VAL A 470 -12.73 -7.73 15.78
N PRO A 471 -13.57 -6.75 15.39
CA PRO A 471 -13.28 -5.93 14.22
C PRO A 471 -11.99 -5.13 14.46
N THR A 472 -11.07 -5.16 13.50
CA THR A 472 -9.84 -4.35 13.59
C THR A 472 -9.54 -3.64 12.28
N SER A 473 -8.85 -2.50 12.36
CA SER A 473 -8.15 -1.88 11.23
C SER A 473 -6.68 -1.66 11.58
N ILE A 474 -5.83 -1.47 10.56
CA ILE A 474 -4.44 -1.07 10.76
C ILE A 474 -4.33 0.45 10.62
N SER A 475 -3.53 1.06 11.49
CA SER A 475 -3.23 2.48 11.57
C SER A 475 -1.72 2.70 11.78
N ASN A 476 -1.24 3.95 11.65
CA ASN A 476 0.19 4.27 11.65
C ASN A 476 0.67 5.07 12.87
N ASP A 477 -0.27 5.66 13.62
CA ASP A 477 0.01 6.43 14.82
C ASP A 477 0.88 7.68 14.55
N ASP A 478 2.18 7.60 14.81
CA ASP A 478 3.17 8.70 14.71
C ASP A 478 4.32 8.36 13.74
N PRO A 479 4.06 8.14 12.44
CA PRO A 479 5.03 7.55 11.53
C PRO A 479 6.33 8.35 11.31
N ALA A 480 6.30 9.67 11.53
CA ALA A 480 7.49 10.51 11.45
C ALA A 480 8.40 10.35 12.67
N MET A 481 7.83 10.16 13.87
CA MET A 481 8.59 10.02 15.12
C MET A 481 9.08 8.60 15.36
N LEU A 482 8.27 7.61 14.98
CA LEU A 482 8.52 6.18 15.22
C LEU A 482 9.47 5.56 14.18
N GLY A 483 9.91 6.35 13.20
CA GLY A 483 10.98 5.99 12.28
C GLY A 483 10.54 5.33 10.98
N GLN A 484 9.23 5.28 10.67
CA GLN A 484 8.72 4.87 9.36
C GLN A 484 9.21 5.83 8.27
N ASP A 485 9.24 7.13 8.58
CA ASP A 485 9.67 8.20 7.67
C ASP A 485 8.88 8.20 6.35
N ALA A 486 7.59 7.87 6.44
CA ALA A 486 6.64 7.88 5.34
C ALA A 486 5.27 8.29 5.87
N ALA A 487 4.56 9.11 5.12
CA ALA A 487 3.13 9.32 5.37
C ALA A 487 2.36 8.14 4.79
N GLY A 488 1.46 7.53 5.57
CA GLY A 488 0.64 6.40 5.14
C GLY A 488 0.79 5.16 6.01
N LEU A 489 0.38 4.02 5.48
CA LEU A 489 0.11 2.77 6.18
C LEU A 489 0.93 1.58 5.67
N SER A 490 1.69 1.74 4.57
CA SER A 490 2.37 0.62 3.93
C SER A 490 3.36 -0.13 4.83
N TYR A 491 4.04 0.53 5.76
CA TYR A 491 4.96 -0.15 6.68
C TYR A 491 4.21 -1.02 7.70
N ASP A 492 3.14 -0.49 8.30
CA ASP A 492 2.29 -1.22 9.23
C ASP A 492 1.57 -2.41 8.55
N PHE A 493 1.03 -2.20 7.34
CA PHE A 493 0.45 -3.29 6.54
C PHE A 493 1.50 -4.33 6.15
N TYR A 494 2.72 -3.89 5.84
CA TYR A 494 3.82 -4.80 5.51
C TYR A 494 4.17 -5.69 6.70
N GLN A 495 4.36 -5.12 7.89
CA GLN A 495 4.66 -5.89 9.10
C GLN A 495 3.62 -6.99 9.30
N VAL A 496 2.34 -6.66 9.20
CA VAL A 496 1.23 -7.60 9.38
C VAL A 496 1.25 -8.75 8.36
N ILE A 497 1.36 -8.47 7.05
CA ILE A 497 1.32 -9.54 6.04
C ILE A 497 2.59 -10.38 6.02
N GLN A 498 3.73 -9.79 6.35
CA GLN A 498 4.99 -10.49 6.43
C GLN A 498 4.95 -11.49 7.60
N ALA A 499 4.47 -11.05 8.77
CA ALA A 499 4.50 -11.83 10.00
C ALA A 499 3.50 -13.00 10.03
N PHE A 500 2.24 -12.76 9.70
CA PHE A 500 1.16 -13.69 10.05
C PHE A 500 0.68 -14.57 8.88
N ASP A 501 0.91 -15.87 8.98
CA ASP A 501 0.52 -16.88 7.98
C ASP A 501 -0.98 -16.89 7.67
N ASN A 502 -1.80 -16.59 8.67
CA ASN A 502 -3.26 -16.68 8.60
C ASN A 502 -3.94 -15.35 8.23
N VAL A 503 -3.17 -14.31 7.86
CA VAL A 503 -3.73 -13.04 7.36
C VAL A 503 -3.75 -13.05 5.83
N GLY A 504 -2.60 -13.12 5.16
CA GLY A 504 -2.54 -13.07 3.69
C GLY A 504 -3.13 -11.80 3.09
N LEU A 505 -3.29 -11.76 1.76
CA LEU A 505 -3.84 -10.58 1.08
C LEU A 505 -5.33 -10.39 1.42
N ALA A 506 -6.08 -11.48 1.51
CA ALA A 506 -7.49 -11.46 1.87
C ALA A 506 -7.73 -10.86 3.26
N GLY A 507 -6.89 -11.20 4.24
CA GLY A 507 -6.98 -10.62 5.59
C GLY A 507 -6.61 -9.14 5.61
N LEU A 508 -5.56 -8.72 4.88
CA LEU A 508 -5.27 -7.29 4.71
C LEU A 508 -6.44 -6.54 4.06
N GLY A 509 -7.08 -7.13 3.04
CA GLY A 509 -8.28 -6.59 2.41
C GLY A 509 -9.42 -6.39 3.41
N ALA A 510 -9.65 -7.35 4.29
CA ALA A 510 -10.64 -7.24 5.36
C ALA A 510 -10.32 -6.11 6.36
N LEU A 511 -9.05 -5.96 6.77
CA LEU A 511 -8.62 -4.87 7.66
C LEU A 511 -8.82 -3.49 7.02
N ALA A 512 -8.47 -3.35 5.73
CA ALA A 512 -8.72 -2.14 4.95
C ALA A 512 -10.22 -1.86 4.77
N HIS A 513 -11.03 -2.88 4.50
CA HIS A 513 -12.48 -2.75 4.39
C HIS A 513 -13.12 -2.32 5.73
N ASN A 514 -12.63 -2.89 6.85
CA ASN A 514 -13.09 -2.53 8.20
C ASN A 514 -12.76 -1.07 8.54
N SER A 515 -11.60 -0.54 8.11
CA SER A 515 -11.29 0.88 8.29
C SER A 515 -12.35 1.81 7.69
N LEU A 516 -13.02 1.41 6.59
CA LEU A 516 -14.10 2.19 6.01
C LEU A 516 -15.43 1.93 6.72
N ARG A 517 -15.72 0.66 7.05
CA ARG A 517 -16.95 0.26 7.75
C ARG A 517 -17.06 0.91 9.13
N TRP A 518 -15.94 1.20 9.80
CA TRP A 518 -15.88 1.92 11.08
C TRP A 518 -15.33 3.36 10.97
N SER A 519 -15.28 3.95 9.77
CA SER A 519 -14.98 5.38 9.61
C SER A 519 -16.20 6.24 9.99
N HIS A 520 -15.93 7.42 10.57
CA HIS A 520 -16.89 8.45 10.94
C HIS A 520 -16.98 9.52 9.85
N LEU A 521 -17.42 9.11 8.66
CA LEU A 521 -17.54 9.95 7.46
C LEU A 521 -18.51 11.12 7.64
N GLU A 522 -19.53 10.93 8.47
CA GLU A 522 -20.57 11.91 8.77
C GLU A 522 -21.01 11.74 10.22
N ASP A 523 -21.67 12.76 10.78
CA ASP A 523 -22.29 12.64 12.09
C ASP A 523 -23.51 11.73 12.01
N GLN A 524 -23.57 10.75 12.91
CA GLN A 524 -24.68 9.80 12.97
C GLN A 524 -25.13 9.61 14.43
N PRO A 525 -26.43 9.48 14.71
CA PRO A 525 -26.91 8.89 15.95
C PRO A 525 -26.39 7.44 16.11
N ASP A 526 -26.30 6.94 17.34
CA ASP A 526 -25.74 5.60 17.59
C ASP A 526 -26.53 4.47 16.92
N ALA A 527 -27.84 4.64 16.77
CA ALA A 527 -28.68 3.68 16.05
C ALA A 527 -28.32 3.60 14.56
N ASP A 528 -28.12 4.74 13.91
CA ASP A 528 -27.73 4.81 12.50
C ASP A 528 -26.28 4.34 12.31
N TRP A 529 -25.37 4.69 13.24
CA TRP A 529 -23.99 4.20 13.25
C TRP A 529 -23.92 2.66 13.21
N LYS A 530 -24.63 2.01 14.14
CA LYS A 530 -24.68 0.54 14.24
C LYS A 530 -25.36 -0.07 13.02
N ARG A 531 -26.50 0.49 12.60
CA ARG A 531 -27.22 0.02 11.40
C ARG A 531 -26.32 0.07 10.16
N ASP A 532 -25.59 1.16 9.96
CA ASP A 532 -24.78 1.35 8.75
C ASP A 532 -23.50 0.48 8.77
N ILE A 533 -22.97 0.16 9.96
CA ILE A 533 -21.97 -0.91 10.11
C ILE A 533 -22.59 -2.25 9.69
N ASP A 534 -23.77 -2.62 10.19
CA ASP A 534 -24.40 -3.91 9.90
C ASP A 534 -24.77 -4.07 8.42
N LEU A 535 -25.30 -3.01 7.81
CA LEU A 535 -25.67 -2.98 6.40
C LEU A 535 -24.45 -2.98 5.48
N ALA A 536 -23.35 -2.35 5.90
CA ALA A 536 -22.12 -2.21 5.12
C ALA A 536 -22.42 -1.70 3.69
N GLU A 537 -21.90 -2.34 2.64
CA GLU A 537 -22.12 -1.94 1.25
C GLU A 537 -23.58 -2.06 0.77
N ARG A 538 -24.46 -2.72 1.53
CA ARG A 538 -25.89 -2.87 1.22
C ARG A 538 -26.71 -1.65 1.65
N GLY A 539 -26.14 -0.74 2.45
CA GLY A 539 -26.79 0.50 2.86
C GLY A 539 -26.92 1.52 1.72
N SER A 540 -27.65 2.59 1.98
CA SER A 540 -27.86 3.71 1.05
C SER A 540 -27.02 4.96 1.37
N GLY A 541 -26.48 5.07 2.59
CA GLY A 541 -25.70 6.23 3.05
C GLY A 541 -24.27 6.31 2.49
N ILE A 542 -23.54 7.35 2.90
CA ILE A 542 -22.18 7.64 2.41
C ILE A 542 -21.20 6.50 2.70
N LYS A 543 -21.31 5.86 3.85
CA LYS A 543 -20.48 4.70 4.23
C LYS A 543 -20.63 3.55 3.23
N ALA A 544 -21.86 3.21 2.87
CA ALA A 544 -22.13 2.16 1.89
C ALA A 544 -21.61 2.54 0.49
N GLN A 545 -21.72 3.82 0.11
CA GLN A 545 -21.14 4.33 -1.13
C GLN A 545 -19.61 4.16 -1.14
N ARG A 546 -18.90 4.57 -0.07
CA ARG A 546 -17.44 4.44 0.02
C ARG A 546 -16.97 2.99 0.02
N LEU A 547 -17.71 2.10 0.67
CA LEU A 547 -17.44 0.65 0.61
C LEU A 547 -17.58 0.09 -0.81
N ARG A 548 -18.62 0.48 -1.56
CA ARG A 548 -18.78 0.08 -2.98
C ARG A 548 -17.66 0.62 -3.87
N GLU A 549 -17.29 1.89 -3.69
CA GLU A 549 -16.17 2.51 -4.40
C GLU A 549 -14.84 1.79 -4.10
N TRP A 550 -14.59 1.48 -2.83
CA TRP A 550 -13.39 0.73 -2.43
C TRP A 550 -13.40 -0.70 -2.96
N ASN A 551 -14.54 -1.41 -2.94
CA ASN A 551 -14.66 -2.76 -3.49
C ASN A 551 -14.31 -2.80 -5.00
N SER A 552 -14.70 -1.76 -5.75
CA SER A 552 -14.29 -1.60 -7.16
C SER A 552 -12.78 -1.38 -7.29
N GLN A 553 -12.18 -0.56 -6.44
CA GLN A 553 -10.72 -0.36 -6.41
C GLN A 553 -9.96 -1.64 -6.04
N TRP A 554 -10.48 -2.40 -5.06
CA TRP A 554 -9.94 -3.69 -4.63
C TRP A 554 -9.95 -4.71 -5.76
N GLU A 555 -11.07 -4.86 -6.46
CA GLU A 555 -11.18 -5.80 -7.59
C GLU A 555 -10.23 -5.41 -8.72
N LYS A 556 -10.15 -4.12 -9.07
CA LYS A 556 -9.18 -3.61 -10.04
C LYS A 556 -7.74 -3.86 -9.59
N TYR A 557 -7.46 -3.65 -8.31
CA TYR A 557 -6.15 -3.93 -7.73
C TYR A 557 -5.80 -5.41 -7.83
N CYS A 558 -6.72 -6.34 -7.53
CA CYS A 558 -6.48 -7.78 -7.62
C CYS A 558 -6.31 -8.31 -9.05
N HIS A 559 -6.60 -7.52 -10.08
CA HIS A 559 -6.49 -7.91 -11.48
C HIS A 559 -5.03 -7.94 -11.98
N TRP A 560 -4.20 -8.84 -11.44
CA TRP A 560 -2.76 -8.95 -11.74
C TRP A 560 -2.42 -9.67 -13.05
N HIS A 561 -3.42 -9.84 -13.93
CA HIS A 561 -3.26 -10.46 -15.25
C HIS A 561 -3.76 -9.51 -16.35
N PRO A 562 -3.05 -8.41 -16.64
CA PRO A 562 -3.54 -7.42 -17.61
C PRO A 562 -3.65 -7.98 -19.04
N TYR A 563 -2.93 -9.06 -19.35
CA TYR A 563 -2.90 -9.65 -20.69
C TYR A 563 -3.43 -11.09 -20.66
N PRO A 564 -4.67 -11.34 -21.15
CA PRO A 564 -5.25 -12.68 -21.23
C PRO A 564 -4.38 -13.68 -21.99
N CYS A 565 -3.66 -13.21 -23.02
CA CYS A 565 -2.73 -14.05 -23.79
C CYS A 565 -1.58 -14.61 -22.92
N ILE A 566 -1.12 -13.88 -21.91
CA ILE A 566 -0.10 -14.36 -20.97
C ILE A 566 -0.70 -15.40 -20.02
N ALA A 567 -1.91 -15.16 -19.53
CA ALA A 567 -2.62 -16.10 -18.66
C ALA A 567 -2.96 -17.43 -19.36
N LEU A 568 -3.26 -17.37 -20.66
CA LEU A 568 -3.49 -18.55 -21.50
C LEU A 568 -2.20 -19.18 -22.04
N CYS A 569 -1.02 -18.70 -21.62
CA CYS A 569 0.27 -19.18 -22.09
C CYS A 569 0.44 -19.11 -23.62
N ALA A 570 -0.18 -18.14 -24.30
CA ALA A 570 -0.11 -17.98 -25.76
C ALA A 570 1.32 -17.72 -26.27
N PHE A 571 2.23 -17.31 -25.39
CA PHE A 571 3.66 -17.18 -25.68
C PHE A 571 4.35 -18.53 -25.97
N LEU A 572 3.70 -19.66 -25.69
CA LEU A 572 4.15 -21.00 -26.12
C LEU A 572 3.76 -21.33 -27.57
N ASP A 573 2.94 -20.50 -28.22
CA ASP A 573 2.58 -20.65 -29.63
C ASP A 573 3.52 -19.80 -30.51
N PHE A 574 4.25 -20.45 -31.42
CA PHE A 574 5.23 -19.85 -32.32
C PHE A 574 4.60 -19.47 -33.66
N THR A 575 3.67 -18.52 -33.61
CA THR A 575 2.72 -18.25 -34.70
C THR A 575 3.34 -17.72 -35.99
N VAL A 576 4.54 -17.14 -35.98
CA VAL A 576 5.21 -16.75 -37.23
C VAL A 576 5.38 -17.96 -38.16
N SER A 577 5.61 -19.15 -37.59
CA SER A 577 5.75 -20.42 -38.33
C SER A 577 4.45 -20.93 -38.96
N LYS A 578 3.30 -20.36 -38.57
CA LYS A 578 1.99 -20.69 -39.13
C LYS A 578 1.58 -19.78 -40.28
N THR A 579 2.34 -18.70 -40.53
CA THR A 579 2.03 -17.78 -41.63
C THR A 579 2.25 -18.47 -42.98
N ALA A 580 1.38 -18.21 -43.96
CA ALA A 580 1.42 -18.87 -45.27
C ALA A 580 2.74 -18.63 -46.03
N CYS A 581 3.43 -17.51 -45.76
CA CYS A 581 4.72 -17.16 -46.36
C CYS A 581 5.93 -17.46 -45.44
N TYR A 582 5.81 -18.35 -44.45
CA TYR A 582 6.90 -18.61 -43.49
C TYR A 582 8.22 -19.05 -44.14
N GLU A 583 8.18 -19.95 -45.12
CA GLU A 583 9.39 -20.37 -45.86
C GLU A 583 10.03 -19.22 -46.62
N GLU A 584 9.23 -18.33 -47.19
CA GLU A 584 9.70 -17.13 -47.87
C GLU A 584 10.35 -16.14 -46.88
N ILE A 585 9.75 -15.94 -45.71
CA ILE A 585 10.35 -15.12 -44.63
C ILE A 585 11.74 -15.65 -44.28
N LYS A 586 11.87 -16.96 -44.04
CA LYS A 586 13.17 -17.57 -43.71
C LYS A 586 14.19 -17.33 -44.82
N GLN A 587 13.83 -17.63 -46.07
CA GLN A 587 14.73 -17.47 -47.22
C GLN A 587 15.21 -16.03 -47.39
N ARG A 588 14.30 -15.04 -47.26
CA ARG A 588 14.65 -13.61 -47.37
C ARG A 588 15.62 -13.18 -46.28
N VAL A 589 15.39 -13.59 -45.03
CA VAL A 589 16.27 -13.20 -43.91
C VAL A 589 17.62 -13.92 -43.97
N ILE A 590 17.65 -15.19 -44.41
CA ILE A 590 18.89 -15.93 -44.71
C ILE A 590 19.68 -15.22 -45.82
N ALA A 591 19.01 -14.68 -46.84
CA ALA A 591 19.63 -13.91 -47.91
C ALA A 591 20.10 -12.50 -47.50
N GLY A 592 19.95 -12.11 -46.23
CA GLY A 592 20.43 -10.83 -45.70
C GLY A 592 19.34 -9.79 -45.42
N GLY A 593 18.07 -10.12 -45.72
CA GLY A 593 16.94 -9.27 -45.37
C GLY A 593 16.76 -9.12 -43.85
N LYS A 594 16.18 -8.01 -43.40
CA LYS A 594 15.97 -7.69 -41.99
C LYS A 594 14.52 -7.83 -41.57
N LEU A 595 14.30 -8.48 -40.44
CA LEU A 595 12.97 -8.68 -39.85
C LEU A 595 12.86 -8.00 -38.49
N LEU A 596 11.76 -7.26 -38.29
CA LEU A 596 11.36 -6.73 -36.99
C LEU A 596 10.11 -7.45 -36.47
N ASP A 597 10.18 -7.98 -35.24
CA ASP A 597 9.02 -8.44 -34.46
C ASP A 597 8.54 -7.28 -33.58
N LEU A 598 7.45 -6.63 -34.00
CA LEU A 598 6.90 -5.41 -33.39
C LEU A 598 5.81 -5.77 -32.37
N GLY A 599 6.09 -5.54 -31.09
CA GLY A 599 5.28 -6.07 -29.98
C GLY A 599 5.65 -7.51 -29.64
N CYS A 600 6.96 -7.80 -29.62
CA CYS A 600 7.50 -9.17 -29.57
C CYS A 600 7.22 -9.93 -28.25
N CYS A 601 6.75 -9.24 -27.20
CA CYS A 601 6.51 -9.84 -25.89
C CYS A 601 7.76 -10.57 -25.35
N PHE A 602 7.72 -11.90 -25.22
CA PHE A 602 8.86 -12.70 -24.78
C PHE A 602 9.87 -13.00 -25.90
N GLY A 603 9.65 -12.53 -27.13
CA GLY A 603 10.54 -12.75 -28.28
C GLY A 603 10.53 -14.20 -28.80
N GLN A 604 9.41 -14.91 -28.62
CA GLN A 604 9.27 -16.33 -28.97
C GLN A 604 9.35 -16.57 -30.48
N ASP A 605 8.79 -15.69 -31.32
CA ASP A 605 8.77 -15.87 -32.78
C ASP A 605 10.16 -15.63 -33.40
N ILE A 606 10.95 -14.70 -32.85
CA ILE A 606 12.38 -14.55 -33.16
C ILE A 606 13.13 -15.85 -32.85
N ARG A 607 12.91 -16.44 -31.67
CA ARG A 607 13.57 -17.69 -31.26
C ARG A 607 13.18 -18.86 -32.16
N ARG A 608 11.93 -18.91 -32.62
CA ARG A 608 11.50 -19.90 -33.60
C ARG A 608 12.26 -19.77 -34.91
N LEU A 609 12.39 -18.55 -35.44
CA LEU A 609 13.17 -18.29 -36.66
C LEU A 609 14.63 -18.72 -36.50
N VAL A 610 15.28 -18.36 -35.38
CA VAL A 610 16.67 -18.76 -35.10
C VAL A 610 16.81 -20.28 -35.01
N ALA A 611 15.88 -20.96 -34.33
CA ALA A 611 15.87 -22.41 -34.23
C ALA A 611 15.73 -23.09 -35.61
N ASP A 612 15.03 -22.45 -36.54
CA ASP A 612 14.85 -22.91 -37.92
C ASP A 612 15.98 -22.46 -38.88
N GLY A 613 17.10 -21.96 -38.35
CA GLY A 613 18.32 -21.66 -39.11
C GLY A 613 18.43 -20.23 -39.64
N VAL A 614 17.55 -19.32 -39.22
CA VAL A 614 17.61 -17.91 -39.62
C VAL A 614 18.71 -17.17 -38.84
N PRO A 615 19.58 -16.35 -39.49
CA PRO A 615 20.62 -15.60 -38.81
C PRO A 615 20.07 -14.61 -37.77
N ALA A 616 20.39 -14.83 -36.50
CA ALA A 616 19.95 -13.97 -35.40
C ALA A 616 20.37 -12.50 -35.56
N SER A 617 21.51 -12.24 -36.20
CA SER A 617 22.01 -10.88 -36.49
C SER A 617 21.09 -10.03 -37.36
N ASN A 618 20.16 -10.66 -38.09
CA ASN A 618 19.22 -9.99 -38.99
C ASN A 618 17.83 -9.81 -38.34
N LEU A 619 17.66 -10.24 -37.09
CA LEU A 619 16.40 -10.23 -36.37
C LEU A 619 16.40 -9.15 -35.29
N TYR A 620 15.34 -8.35 -35.29
CA TYR A 620 15.08 -7.28 -34.34
C TYR A 620 13.77 -7.56 -33.62
N GLY A 621 13.74 -7.36 -32.31
CA GLY A 621 12.52 -7.45 -31.51
C GLY A 621 12.33 -6.20 -30.67
N CYS A 622 11.11 -5.67 -30.65
CA CYS A 622 10.81 -4.58 -29.72
C CYS A 622 9.47 -4.74 -29.03
N ASP A 623 9.39 -4.24 -27.82
CA ASP A 623 8.18 -4.20 -27.01
C ASP A 623 8.15 -2.91 -26.20
N LEU A 624 6.94 -2.44 -25.85
CA LEU A 624 6.77 -1.27 -24.99
C LEU A 624 7.28 -1.54 -23.57
N ASN A 625 7.17 -2.79 -23.11
CA ASN A 625 7.59 -3.21 -21.78
C ASN A 625 8.85 -4.08 -21.85
N PRO A 626 10.04 -3.56 -21.46
CA PRO A 626 11.29 -4.31 -21.52
C PRO A 626 11.32 -5.52 -20.58
N HIS A 627 10.42 -5.59 -19.59
CA HIS A 627 10.34 -6.72 -18.69
C HIS A 627 9.89 -8.01 -19.39
N PHE A 628 9.05 -7.94 -20.43
CA PHE A 628 8.66 -9.13 -21.19
C PHE A 628 9.85 -9.75 -21.93
N ILE A 629 10.71 -8.91 -22.50
CA ILE A 629 11.95 -9.33 -23.16
C ILE A 629 12.87 -10.04 -22.15
N GLN A 630 13.07 -9.44 -20.97
CA GLN A 630 13.87 -10.04 -19.89
C GLN A 630 13.31 -11.39 -19.43
N LEU A 631 12.00 -11.49 -19.23
CA LEU A 631 11.34 -12.74 -18.90
C LEU A 631 11.49 -13.77 -20.02
N GLY A 632 11.54 -13.34 -21.28
CA GLY A 632 11.81 -14.21 -22.42
C GLY A 632 13.17 -14.88 -22.31
N PHE A 633 14.22 -14.11 -22.03
CA PHE A 633 15.56 -14.67 -21.80
C PHE A 633 15.61 -15.64 -20.62
N GLN A 634 14.87 -15.37 -19.54
CA GLN A 634 14.76 -16.30 -18.41
C GLN A 634 14.01 -17.58 -18.77
N LEU A 635 12.92 -17.46 -19.53
CA LEU A 635 12.07 -18.56 -19.96
C LEU A 635 12.82 -19.52 -20.90
N PHE A 636 13.51 -18.96 -21.90
CA PHE A 636 14.21 -19.73 -22.94
C PHE A 636 15.69 -20.01 -22.60
N ARG A 637 16.23 -19.39 -21.54
CA ARG A 637 17.61 -19.58 -21.04
C ARG A 637 18.69 -19.33 -22.08
N ASP A 638 18.54 -18.28 -22.87
CA ASP A 638 19.36 -17.99 -24.05
C ASP A 638 19.99 -16.59 -24.06
N GLN A 639 20.08 -15.94 -22.90
CA GLN A 639 20.70 -14.62 -22.72
C GLN A 639 22.12 -14.54 -23.32
N ASP A 640 22.89 -15.62 -23.22
CA ASP A 640 24.28 -15.67 -23.66
C ASP A 640 24.45 -16.19 -25.10
N SER A 641 23.39 -16.75 -25.70
CA SER A 641 23.46 -17.42 -27.01
C SER A 641 22.67 -16.72 -28.12
N LEU A 642 21.59 -16.01 -27.78
CA LEU A 642 20.75 -15.33 -28.76
C LEU A 642 21.32 -13.94 -29.09
N THR A 643 21.86 -13.78 -30.30
CA THR A 643 22.50 -12.52 -30.74
C THR A 643 21.55 -11.54 -31.45
N SER A 644 20.24 -11.79 -31.41
CA SER A 644 19.23 -10.89 -31.97
C SER A 644 19.17 -9.57 -31.20
N THR A 645 18.81 -8.48 -31.89
CA THR A 645 18.75 -7.16 -31.25
C THR A 645 17.37 -6.94 -30.63
N PHE A 646 17.31 -6.78 -29.31
CA PHE A 646 16.08 -6.40 -28.59
C PHE A 646 16.16 -4.99 -28.01
N PHE A 647 15.08 -4.23 -28.11
CA PHE A 647 15.02 -2.87 -27.56
C PHE A 647 13.60 -2.47 -27.15
N GLN A 648 13.51 -1.53 -26.20
CA GLN A 648 12.23 -0.93 -25.84
C GLN A 648 11.83 0.10 -26.90
N ALA A 649 10.59 0.05 -27.37
CA ALA A 649 10.07 1.04 -28.30
C ALA A 649 8.55 1.18 -28.21
N ASP A 650 8.08 2.41 -28.43
CA ASP A 650 6.68 2.71 -28.73
C ASP A 650 6.56 3.02 -30.23
N ILE A 651 5.60 2.39 -30.92
CA ILE A 651 5.35 2.61 -32.34
C ILE A 651 4.62 3.94 -32.60
N LEU A 652 3.86 4.45 -31.63
CA LEU A 652 3.12 5.70 -31.74
C LEU A 652 3.96 6.93 -31.35
N ASP A 653 5.14 6.72 -30.74
CA ASP A 653 6.07 7.79 -30.40
C ASP A 653 6.97 8.16 -31.61
N PRO A 654 6.89 9.39 -32.14
CA PRO A 654 7.74 9.82 -33.25
C PRO A 654 9.24 9.90 -32.87
N THR A 655 9.57 9.98 -31.59
CA THR A 655 10.95 10.04 -31.08
C THR A 655 11.53 8.66 -30.73
N SER A 656 10.75 7.60 -30.95
CA SER A 656 11.08 6.22 -30.61
C SER A 656 12.40 5.72 -31.23
N PRO A 657 13.16 4.83 -30.56
CA PRO A 657 14.34 4.18 -31.11
C PRO A 657 14.12 3.46 -32.45
N LEU A 658 12.86 3.17 -32.81
CA LEU A 658 12.47 2.65 -34.13
C LEU A 658 12.97 3.51 -35.30
N ASN A 659 13.21 4.81 -35.10
CA ASN A 659 13.81 5.69 -36.10
C ASN A 659 15.16 5.18 -36.63
N GLN A 660 15.90 4.40 -35.84
CA GLN A 660 17.15 3.80 -36.27
C GLN A 660 16.97 2.74 -37.37
N LEU A 661 15.76 2.19 -37.51
CA LEU A 661 15.38 1.18 -38.50
C LEU A 661 14.61 1.77 -39.69
N GLU A 662 14.40 3.09 -39.72
CA GLU A 662 13.66 3.75 -40.81
C GLU A 662 14.31 3.47 -42.18
N GLY A 663 13.50 3.03 -43.15
CA GLY A 663 13.98 2.69 -44.49
C GLY A 663 14.86 1.44 -44.58
N LYS A 664 14.91 0.56 -43.56
CA LYS A 664 15.89 -0.55 -43.49
C LYS A 664 15.28 -1.95 -43.37
N LEU A 665 13.98 -2.07 -43.17
CA LEU A 665 13.34 -3.37 -42.92
C LEU A 665 12.75 -3.95 -44.21
N ASP A 666 12.82 -5.28 -44.34
CA ASP A 666 12.19 -6.03 -45.43
C ASP A 666 10.92 -6.71 -44.96
N ILE A 667 10.88 -7.09 -43.67
CA ILE A 667 9.78 -7.83 -43.07
C ILE A 667 9.44 -7.22 -41.70
N ILE A 668 8.16 -7.01 -41.43
CA ILE A 668 7.66 -6.65 -40.11
C ILE A 668 6.61 -7.67 -39.68
N ASN A 669 6.84 -8.34 -38.56
CA ASN A 669 5.85 -9.20 -37.90
C ASN A 669 5.10 -8.37 -36.85
N THR A 670 3.78 -8.29 -36.96
CA THR A 670 2.89 -7.54 -36.06
C THR A 670 1.90 -8.47 -35.37
N ARG A 671 2.42 -9.50 -34.71
CA ARG A 671 1.61 -10.47 -33.98
C ARG A 671 0.85 -9.79 -32.84
N ASN A 672 -0.46 -10.03 -32.77
CA ASN A 672 -1.33 -9.58 -31.67
C ASN A 672 -1.18 -8.07 -31.35
N LEU A 673 -0.85 -7.26 -32.35
CA LEU A 673 -0.59 -5.83 -32.17
C LEU A 673 -1.82 -4.99 -32.47
N PHE A 674 -2.31 -5.04 -33.72
CA PHE A 674 -3.36 -4.14 -34.21
C PHE A 674 -4.66 -4.18 -33.38
N HIS A 675 -5.10 -5.38 -32.95
CA HIS A 675 -6.33 -5.53 -32.16
C HIS A 675 -6.28 -4.90 -30.76
N LEU A 676 -5.13 -4.36 -30.33
CA LEU A 676 -4.99 -3.64 -29.07
C LEU A 676 -5.43 -2.16 -29.18
N PHE A 677 -5.71 -1.67 -30.39
CA PHE A 677 -5.88 -0.25 -30.67
C PHE A 677 -7.25 0.06 -31.33
N PRO A 678 -7.77 1.29 -31.16
CA PRO A 678 -8.89 1.78 -31.96
C PRO A 678 -8.46 1.99 -33.42
N LEU A 679 -9.43 2.02 -34.34
CA LEU A 679 -9.19 2.05 -35.79
C LEU A 679 -8.26 3.19 -36.24
N ASN A 680 -8.40 4.39 -35.67
CA ASN A 680 -7.55 5.54 -36.01
C ASN A 680 -6.08 5.29 -35.66
N GLN A 681 -5.80 4.70 -34.50
CA GLN A 681 -4.43 4.37 -34.10
C GLN A 681 -3.89 3.17 -34.90
N GLN A 682 -4.74 2.22 -35.30
CA GLN A 682 -4.32 1.14 -36.21
C GLN A 682 -3.83 1.70 -37.55
N LEU A 683 -4.50 2.72 -38.10
CA LEU A 683 -4.06 3.41 -39.31
C LEU A 683 -2.69 4.10 -39.13
N ASP A 684 -2.48 4.78 -38.00
CA ASP A 684 -1.22 5.46 -37.70
C ASP A 684 -0.06 4.45 -37.51
N ILE A 685 -0.33 3.32 -36.84
CA ILE A 685 0.63 2.21 -36.70
C ILE A 685 1.02 1.66 -38.06
N ALA A 686 0.04 1.43 -38.95
CA ALA A 686 0.32 0.90 -40.27
C ALA A 686 1.16 1.87 -41.10
N LYS A 687 0.83 3.18 -41.11
CA LYS A 687 1.65 4.22 -41.77
C LYS A 687 3.06 4.27 -41.22
N ARG A 688 3.21 4.15 -39.90
CA ARG A 688 4.53 4.10 -39.27
C ARG A 688 5.31 2.85 -39.67
N ALA A 689 4.67 1.69 -39.72
CA ALA A 689 5.30 0.47 -40.23
C ALA A 689 5.76 0.64 -41.69
N VAL A 690 5.00 1.36 -42.53
CA VAL A 690 5.41 1.69 -43.90
C VAL A 690 6.71 2.50 -43.95
N SER A 691 6.92 3.47 -43.04
CA SER A 691 8.16 4.27 -43.01
C SER A 691 9.40 3.45 -42.61
N LEU A 692 9.19 2.36 -41.85
CA LEU A 692 10.26 1.46 -41.42
C LEU A 692 10.76 0.55 -42.54
N PHE A 693 9.91 0.23 -43.52
CA PHE A 693 10.29 -0.59 -44.66
C PHE A 693 11.29 0.11 -45.57
N ALA A 694 12.14 -0.67 -46.24
CA ALA A 694 12.98 -0.19 -47.34
C ALA A 694 12.15 0.64 -48.35
N PRO A 695 12.68 1.75 -48.89
CA PRO A 695 11.90 2.69 -49.70
C PRO A 695 11.43 2.10 -51.04
N THR A 696 12.14 1.07 -51.52
CA THR A 696 11.81 0.34 -52.75
C THR A 696 11.99 -1.16 -52.50
N GLY A 697 11.33 -1.99 -53.31
CA GLY A 697 11.43 -3.44 -53.21
C GLY A 697 10.17 -4.11 -52.66
N ASP A 698 10.19 -5.43 -52.75
CA ASP A 698 9.15 -6.32 -52.24
C ASP A 698 9.33 -6.48 -50.73
N VAL A 699 8.44 -5.86 -49.95
CA VAL A 699 8.44 -5.91 -48.48
C VAL A 699 7.16 -6.54 -47.96
N LEU A 700 7.25 -7.17 -46.78
CA LEU A 700 6.16 -7.96 -46.19
C LEU A 700 5.81 -7.46 -44.79
N LEU A 701 4.54 -7.13 -44.57
CA LEU A 701 3.97 -7.05 -43.24
C LEU A 701 3.12 -8.30 -42.97
N VAL A 702 3.46 -9.04 -41.93
CA VAL A 702 2.81 -10.31 -41.58
C VAL A 702 2.33 -10.30 -40.14
N GLY A 703 1.35 -11.13 -39.82
CA GLY A 703 0.93 -11.31 -38.44
C GLY A 703 -0.39 -12.02 -38.31
N HIS A 704 -0.88 -12.05 -37.07
CA HIS A 704 -2.26 -12.41 -36.79
C HIS A 704 -2.79 -11.56 -35.65
N HIS A 705 -4.12 -11.42 -35.59
CA HIS A 705 -4.83 -10.77 -34.50
C HIS A 705 -6.29 -11.24 -34.45
N SER A 706 -7.03 -10.80 -33.44
CA SER A 706 -8.45 -11.14 -33.30
C SER A 706 -9.30 -10.42 -34.36
N GLY A 707 -9.91 -11.21 -35.26
CA GLY A 707 -10.88 -10.76 -36.25
C GLY A 707 -12.32 -11.07 -35.86
N ASN A 708 -13.28 -10.47 -36.55
CA ASN A 708 -14.71 -10.76 -36.38
C ASN A 708 -15.41 -10.85 -37.74
N GLU A 709 -16.44 -11.68 -37.85
CA GLU A 709 -17.23 -11.80 -39.08
C GLU A 709 -17.78 -10.45 -39.55
N VAL A 710 -18.14 -9.58 -38.61
CA VAL A 710 -18.53 -8.19 -38.86
C VAL A 710 -17.60 -7.28 -38.08
N SER A 711 -16.95 -6.33 -38.77
CA SER A 711 -16.05 -5.39 -38.12
C SER A 711 -16.78 -4.62 -37.02
N LYS A 712 -16.18 -4.54 -35.82
CA LYS A 712 -16.84 -3.92 -34.67
C LYS A 712 -15.84 -3.27 -33.73
N GLN A 713 -16.30 -2.23 -33.05
CA GLN A 713 -15.59 -1.64 -31.93
C GLN A 713 -16.03 -2.33 -30.65
N VAL A 714 -15.06 -2.79 -29.85
CA VAL A 714 -15.28 -3.50 -28.59
C VAL A 714 -14.65 -2.71 -27.47
N GLN A 715 -15.37 -2.59 -26.35
CA GLN A 715 -14.80 -2.09 -25.10
C GLN A 715 -14.28 -3.30 -24.31
N LEU A 716 -12.97 -3.34 -24.04
CA LEU A 716 -12.40 -4.40 -23.20
C LEU A 716 -12.87 -4.20 -21.76
N HIS A 717 -13.47 -5.23 -21.15
CA HIS A 717 -14.10 -5.18 -19.82
C HIS A 717 -13.20 -4.70 -18.65
N ALA A 718 -11.88 -4.54 -18.88
CA ALA A 718 -10.89 -4.11 -17.89
C ALA A 718 -10.17 -2.77 -18.20
N SER A 719 -10.49 -2.10 -19.31
CA SER A 719 -9.91 -0.79 -19.67
C SER A 719 -10.95 0.14 -20.28
N SER A 720 -10.85 1.45 -20.05
CA SER A 720 -11.63 2.45 -20.80
C SER A 720 -11.25 2.49 -22.30
N SER A 721 -10.20 1.78 -22.72
CA SER A 721 -9.74 1.73 -24.10
C SER A 721 -10.69 0.94 -25.00
N LEU A 722 -11.05 1.58 -26.12
CA LEU A 722 -11.80 0.96 -27.20
C LEU A 722 -10.83 0.29 -28.16
N VAL A 723 -11.15 -0.92 -28.62
CA VAL A 723 -10.39 -1.64 -29.63
C VAL A 723 -11.26 -1.90 -30.85
N PHE A 724 -10.64 -2.02 -32.03
CA PHE A 724 -11.34 -2.32 -33.28
C PHE A 724 -10.98 -3.72 -33.79
N MET A 725 -11.99 -4.56 -33.99
CA MET A 725 -11.86 -5.90 -34.57
C MET A 725 -12.25 -5.84 -36.04
N HIS A 726 -11.36 -6.29 -36.91
CA HIS A 726 -11.58 -6.25 -38.35
C HIS A 726 -12.37 -7.46 -38.85
N SER A 727 -13.28 -7.23 -39.80
CA SER A 727 -13.61 -8.23 -40.82
C SER A 727 -12.59 -8.18 -41.96
N ASP A 728 -12.61 -9.20 -42.80
CA ASP A 728 -11.80 -9.32 -44.00
C ASP A 728 -11.84 -8.07 -44.91
N GLU A 729 -13.02 -7.49 -45.11
CA GLU A 729 -13.22 -6.29 -45.93
C GLU A 729 -12.61 -5.07 -45.25
N SER A 730 -12.87 -4.89 -43.96
CA SER A 730 -12.38 -3.73 -43.21
C SER A 730 -10.85 -3.74 -43.06
N TRP A 731 -10.21 -4.92 -43.04
CA TRP A 731 -8.75 -5.04 -43.00
C TRP A 731 -8.13 -4.62 -44.35
N ARG A 732 -8.74 -5.04 -45.48
CA ARG A 732 -8.31 -4.59 -46.81
C ARG A 732 -8.49 -3.07 -46.96
N GLN A 733 -9.64 -2.55 -46.53
CA GLN A 733 -9.93 -1.11 -46.58
C GLN A 733 -8.93 -0.27 -45.77
N LEU A 734 -8.45 -0.77 -44.62
CA LEU A 734 -7.40 -0.09 -43.85
C LEU A 734 -6.13 0.07 -44.71
N TRP A 735 -5.72 -0.97 -45.42
CA TRP A 735 -4.52 -0.96 -46.25
C TRP A 735 -4.66 -0.16 -47.54
N ASP A 736 -5.87 -0.06 -48.09
CA ASP A 736 -6.18 0.90 -49.16
C ASP A 736 -5.93 2.35 -48.68
N GLN A 737 -6.43 2.70 -47.48
CA GLN A 737 -6.21 4.03 -46.87
C GLN A 737 -4.73 4.28 -46.52
N VAL A 738 -4.01 3.26 -46.06
CA VAL A 738 -2.55 3.35 -45.84
C VAL A 738 -1.85 3.64 -47.16
N GLY A 739 -2.23 2.94 -48.24
CA GLY A 739 -1.70 3.16 -49.58
C GLY A 739 -1.90 4.59 -50.07
N GLU A 740 -3.14 5.10 -49.99
CA GLU A 740 -3.47 6.48 -50.33
C GLU A 740 -2.64 7.50 -49.53
N ALA A 741 -2.52 7.29 -48.21
CA ALA A 741 -1.84 8.24 -47.32
C ALA A 741 -0.30 8.21 -47.43
N THR A 742 0.27 7.11 -47.94
CA THR A 742 1.74 6.92 -48.04
C THR A 742 2.24 6.93 -49.49
N GLY A 743 1.35 7.01 -50.48
CA GLY A 743 1.70 6.92 -51.89
C GLY A 743 2.21 5.54 -52.31
N THR A 744 1.73 4.48 -51.68
CA THR A 744 2.13 3.09 -51.93
C THR A 744 0.92 2.20 -52.27
N ALA A 745 1.15 1.00 -52.80
CA ALA A 745 0.09 0.03 -53.11
C ALA A 745 0.38 -1.30 -52.42
N TRP A 746 -0.67 -1.95 -51.89
CA TRP A 746 -0.54 -3.14 -51.05
C TRP A 746 -1.54 -4.23 -51.48
N GLU A 747 -1.05 -5.46 -51.55
CA GLU A 747 -1.86 -6.66 -51.70
C GLU A 747 -2.06 -7.31 -50.33
N VAL A 748 -3.31 -7.64 -49.98
CA VAL A 748 -3.68 -8.19 -48.67
C VAL A 748 -4.26 -9.59 -48.83
N SER A 749 -3.55 -10.58 -48.31
CA SER A 749 -3.98 -11.97 -48.19
C SER A 749 -4.41 -12.28 -46.75
N ILE A 750 -5.53 -12.97 -46.59
CA ILE A 750 -6.12 -13.28 -45.27
C ILE A 750 -6.45 -14.78 -45.20
N SER A 751 -6.23 -15.39 -44.04
CA SER A 751 -6.70 -16.74 -43.70
C SER A 751 -7.17 -16.80 -42.25
N HIS A 752 -8.00 -17.79 -41.91
CA HIS A 752 -8.67 -17.87 -40.61
C HIS A 752 -8.30 -19.15 -39.86
N GLU A 753 -8.14 -19.04 -38.55
CA GLU A 753 -8.17 -20.18 -37.64
C GLU A 753 -9.28 -19.99 -36.58
N PRO A 754 -9.89 -21.08 -36.08
CA PRO A 754 -10.82 -20.99 -34.95
C PRO A 754 -10.16 -20.35 -33.73
N MET A 755 -10.86 -19.43 -33.08
CA MET A 755 -10.37 -18.78 -31.88
C MET A 755 -10.36 -19.74 -30.68
N LEU A 756 -9.39 -19.58 -29.78
CA LEU A 756 -9.32 -20.36 -28.54
C LEU A 756 -10.63 -20.22 -27.73
N PRO A 757 -11.18 -21.31 -27.14
CA PRO A 757 -12.45 -21.27 -26.40
C PRO A 757 -12.50 -20.17 -25.31
N GLY A 758 -11.40 -19.93 -24.61
CA GLY A 758 -11.29 -18.87 -23.60
C GLY A 758 -11.44 -17.46 -24.18
N MET A 759 -11.01 -17.24 -25.42
CA MET A 759 -11.16 -15.96 -26.13
C MET A 759 -12.55 -15.82 -26.77
N VAL A 760 -13.19 -16.91 -27.19
CA VAL A 760 -14.61 -16.92 -27.61
C VAL A 760 -15.51 -16.46 -26.47
N SER A 761 -15.25 -16.93 -25.24
CA SER A 761 -15.97 -16.46 -24.05
C SER A 761 -15.81 -14.96 -23.80
N LEU A 762 -14.70 -14.34 -24.24
CA LEU A 762 -14.39 -12.94 -23.99
C LEU A 762 -14.96 -12.01 -25.08
N TYR A 763 -14.95 -12.44 -26.34
CA TYR A 763 -15.26 -11.60 -27.50
C TYR A 763 -16.57 -11.96 -28.24
N GLY A 764 -17.22 -13.05 -27.84
CA GLY A 764 -18.43 -13.60 -28.43
C GLY A 764 -18.16 -14.66 -29.51
N PRO A 765 -19.21 -15.33 -30.02
CA PRO A 765 -19.07 -16.51 -30.89
C PRO A 765 -18.50 -16.24 -32.29
N SER A 766 -18.71 -15.06 -32.86
CA SER A 766 -18.23 -14.69 -34.21
C SER A 766 -16.77 -14.24 -34.28
N VAL A 767 -15.96 -14.55 -33.27
CA VAL A 767 -14.53 -14.20 -33.22
C VAL A 767 -13.67 -15.31 -33.83
N PHE A 768 -12.67 -14.93 -34.62
CA PHE A 768 -11.70 -15.85 -35.20
C PHE A 768 -10.29 -15.25 -35.14
N THR A 769 -9.27 -16.09 -35.30
CA THR A 769 -7.90 -15.62 -35.46
C THR A 769 -7.67 -15.30 -36.94
N MET A 770 -7.47 -14.02 -37.25
CA MET A 770 -7.19 -13.54 -38.60
C MET A 770 -5.68 -13.53 -38.80
N PHE A 771 -5.18 -14.40 -39.67
CA PHE A 771 -3.81 -14.34 -40.19
C PHE A 771 -3.78 -13.49 -41.45
N PHE A 772 -2.80 -12.62 -41.58
CA PHE A 772 -2.66 -11.75 -42.74
C PHE A 772 -1.22 -11.67 -43.25
N VAL A 773 -1.12 -11.47 -44.56
CA VAL A 773 0.11 -11.10 -45.28
C VAL A 773 -0.21 -9.89 -46.13
N VAL A 774 0.53 -8.82 -45.93
CA VAL A 774 0.39 -7.55 -46.65
C VAL A 774 1.68 -7.32 -47.42
N ARG A 775 1.61 -7.37 -48.74
CA ARG A 775 2.77 -7.29 -49.64
C ARG A 775 2.73 -5.99 -50.40
N ARG A 776 3.87 -5.28 -50.48
CA ARG A 776 3.96 -4.09 -51.31
C ARG A 776 3.92 -4.48 -52.79
N LEU A 777 3.01 -3.89 -53.55
CA LEU A 777 2.99 -4.00 -54.99
C LEU A 777 4.04 -3.08 -55.59
N ALA A 778 4.71 -3.51 -56.65
CA ALA A 778 5.55 -2.62 -57.44
C ALA A 778 4.69 -1.46 -57.94
N SER A 779 5.13 -0.22 -57.70
CA SER A 779 4.50 0.95 -58.32
C SER A 779 4.48 0.75 -59.84
N PRO A 780 3.38 1.09 -60.53
CA PRO A 780 3.35 1.15 -61.99
C PRO A 780 4.47 2.05 -62.54
#